data_AF-A0A9D8TFF3-F1
#
_entry.id   AF-A0A9D8TFF3-F1
#
_cell.length_a   1.000
_cell.length_b   1.000
_cell.length_c   1.000
_cell.angle_alpha   90.00
_cell.angle_beta   90.00
_cell.angle_gamma   90.00
#
_symmetry.space_group_name_H-M   'P 1'
#
loop_
_entity.id
_entity.type
_entity.pdbx_description
1 polymer ?
#
loop_
_entity_poly.entity_id
_entity_poly.type
_entity_poly.pdbx_seq_one_letter_code
_entity_poly.pdbx_strand_id
1 'polypeptide(L)'
;MQKSILLLIACLACTGCIKTSPDRNGHYDHWVKAKDFVPFRQTTLRTPSVPLFTNDPYFSIWSPYDRLNEGSTKHWSDAEKAMDGILRVDGKAYRFMGVQRSHLLQAIAPMSAGEETWTAKVSHQQQKNTQWTKPDFNDSHWASEEAAWGTGGEYPHCRQIWSEENSDIYIRRCIQLDKNDIDKDLWIQFSHDDAFEMYLNGHRIIHTGETWLQGEHYQLTHIDKSYLKAGENIIAAHCHNTYGGAYVDFGLYENILTESNPIENAVQKSVDVMPTSTYYTFACGGVELDLVFTAPMLMENLELLSTPINYLSYQVRSTDGQAHDIQFYFACSPQLTVNEMTQSTHTSIIKENGISYLQSGSVSQAILERSGDRICIDWGYLYLPDINGQVSLANALTMEEYFCQTGNLPVYEGEIISNDRSSMPVMAYMRHFGKTSQARSFMLIGYDEIKDIRYMNVDYPAYWAREGKSITQAFEEMRDNYRQIMDLCREQDKIIYEDALRGGNEKYAELLSASYRQCLAAHKLFQDNKGNILYFSKENNSNGCVNTVDLSYPSAPLFLLYNTTLLKGMIRSILDYCQSEHWGFADFAAHDLGTYPHANGQAYSITKPQNESFGSNMPIEESGNILTLIAAIARIEGQCDWLSAEDLKMLKRWAIYLRENGQDPENQLCTDDFAGHWAHNANLSLKAIFGVAAYAEIGRISKQVPKEEWLAFMENARQMTQIWEVDARDGDHYKLAFDRGDT
;
A
#
# COMPACT_ATOMS: atom_id res chain seq x y z
N MET A 1 -21.91 30.06 0.08
CA MET A 1 -21.16 31.16 0.72
C MET A 1 -21.94 31.92 1.82
N GLN A 2 -22.87 31.28 2.55
CA GLN A 2 -23.55 31.91 3.70
C GLN A 2 -23.71 30.99 4.93
N LYS A 3 -23.06 29.81 4.92
CA LYS A 3 -22.97 28.91 6.10
C LYS A 3 -21.59 28.97 6.82
N SER A 4 -20.61 29.66 6.25
CA SER A 4 -19.21 29.63 6.71
C SER A 4 -18.84 30.72 7.73
N ILE A 5 -19.76 31.62 8.10
CA ILE A 5 -19.44 32.79 8.96
C ILE A 5 -19.87 32.59 10.42
N LEU A 6 -20.72 31.60 10.75
CA LEU A 6 -21.17 31.39 12.13
C LEU A 6 -20.23 30.54 13.01
N LEU A 7 -19.25 29.84 12.42
CA LEU A 7 -18.33 28.99 13.20
C LEU A 7 -17.10 29.73 13.76
N LEU A 8 -16.84 30.97 13.34
CA LEU A 8 -15.57 31.65 13.60
C LEU A 8 -15.50 32.47 14.91
N ILE A 9 -16.55 32.54 15.73
CA ILE A 9 -16.59 33.44 16.91
C ILE A 9 -16.56 32.69 18.27
N ALA A 10 -16.51 31.35 18.31
CA ALA A 10 -16.56 30.60 19.57
C ALA A 10 -15.21 30.08 20.13
N CYS A 11 -14.06 30.42 19.53
CA CYS A 11 -12.76 29.85 19.92
C CYS A 11 -11.80 30.91 20.48
N LEU A 12 -12.02 31.34 21.71
CA LEU A 12 -11.01 32.02 22.54
C LEU A 12 -11.27 31.70 24.02
N ALA A 13 -10.89 30.51 24.47
CA ALA A 13 -10.43 30.22 25.84
C ALA A 13 -10.17 28.72 26.05
N CYS A 14 -9.24 28.42 26.97
CA CYS A 14 -8.99 27.14 27.64
C CYS A 14 -7.82 26.30 27.13
N THR A 15 -6.61 26.83 27.34
CA THR A 15 -5.53 26.05 27.96
C THR A 15 -5.93 25.67 29.39
N GLY A 16 -5.86 24.38 29.74
CA GLY A 16 -6.09 23.92 31.11
C GLY A 16 -6.36 22.42 31.20
N CYS A 17 -5.62 21.73 32.06
CA CYS A 17 -5.96 20.38 32.53
C CYS A 17 -7.44 20.33 32.95
N ILE A 18 -8.21 19.44 32.33
CA ILE A 18 -9.64 19.29 32.62
C ILE A 18 -9.80 18.54 33.94
N LYS A 19 -10.30 19.21 34.98
CA LYS A 19 -10.99 18.56 36.10
C LYS A 19 -12.48 18.52 35.76
N THR A 20 -13.06 17.32 35.68
CA THR A 20 -14.49 17.12 35.42
C THR A 20 -15.33 17.38 36.68
N SER A 21 -16.50 18.00 36.50
CA SER A 21 -17.53 18.22 37.53
C SER A 21 -18.48 17.00 37.64
N PRO A 22 -18.96 16.63 38.85
CA PRO A 22 -19.79 15.44 39.06
C PRO A 22 -21.24 15.62 38.58
N ASP A 23 -21.95 14.48 38.40
CA ASP A 23 -23.37 14.46 38.06
C ASP A 23 -24.28 14.84 39.25
N ARG A 24 -25.61 14.88 39.01
CA ARG A 24 -26.61 15.29 40.02
C ARG A 24 -26.70 14.35 41.23
N ASN A 25 -26.04 13.20 41.21
CA ASN A 25 -26.00 12.22 42.30
C ASN A 25 -24.64 12.13 42.99
N GLY A 26 -23.66 12.96 42.61
CA GLY A 26 -22.33 12.94 43.21
C GLY A 26 -21.49 11.72 42.82
N HIS A 27 -21.90 10.97 41.79
CA HIS A 27 -21.07 9.94 41.18
C HIS A 27 -20.22 10.61 40.10
N TYR A 28 -18.92 10.43 40.23
CA TYR A 28 -18.03 10.71 39.12
C TYR A 28 -17.93 9.43 38.28
N ASP A 29 -18.37 9.50 37.02
CA ASP A 29 -18.11 8.47 36.02
C ASP A 29 -16.61 8.47 35.67
N HIS A 30 -15.79 7.88 36.55
CA HIS A 30 -14.32 7.89 36.43
C HIS A 30 -13.77 6.84 35.43
N TRP A 31 -14.63 6.21 34.61
CA TRP A 31 -14.27 4.98 33.87
C TRP A 31 -14.73 4.95 32.41
N VAL A 32 -15.22 6.07 31.89
CA VAL A 32 -15.85 6.12 30.56
C VAL A 32 -14.83 6.41 29.46
N LYS A 33 -14.90 5.62 28.39
CA LYS A 33 -14.17 5.82 27.13
C LYS A 33 -14.49 7.21 26.57
N ALA A 34 -13.47 8.00 26.25
CA ALA A 34 -13.69 9.35 25.75
C ALA A 34 -14.35 9.32 24.36
N LYS A 35 -15.13 10.35 24.03
CA LYS A 35 -15.92 10.44 22.78
C LYS A 35 -15.10 10.11 21.52
N ASP A 36 -13.84 10.54 21.48
CA ASP A 36 -12.95 10.37 20.32
C ASP A 36 -12.41 8.94 20.18
N PHE A 37 -12.62 8.09 21.19
CA PHE A 37 -12.25 6.67 21.23
C PHE A 37 -13.45 5.74 21.03
N VAL A 38 -14.66 6.30 20.88
CA VAL A 38 -15.88 5.56 20.59
C VAL A 38 -16.17 5.71 19.09
N PRO A 39 -16.25 4.61 18.33
CA PRO A 39 -16.62 4.68 16.92
C PRO A 39 -18.05 5.21 16.79
N PHE A 40 -18.39 5.80 15.64
CA PHE A 40 -19.77 6.20 15.37
C PHE A 40 -20.73 4.99 15.47
N ARG A 41 -20.28 3.83 14.95
CA ARG A 41 -20.97 2.55 15.06
C ARG A 41 -19.97 1.44 15.35
N GLN A 42 -20.37 0.48 16.18
CA GLN A 42 -19.65 -0.78 16.28
C GLN A 42 -19.93 -1.60 15.02
N THR A 43 -18.94 -2.37 14.57
CA THR A 43 -19.04 -3.19 13.36
C THR A 43 -18.93 -4.67 13.66
N THR A 44 -19.61 -5.50 12.87
CA THR A 44 -19.53 -6.96 12.97
C THR A 44 -18.76 -7.61 11.82
N LEU A 45 -18.58 -6.89 10.71
CA LEU A 45 -17.80 -7.32 9.56
C LEU A 45 -16.35 -7.55 9.93
N ARG A 46 -15.87 -8.77 9.67
CA ARG A 46 -14.44 -9.09 9.69
C ARG A 46 -13.82 -8.71 8.35
N THR A 47 -12.95 -7.71 8.34
CA THR A 47 -12.18 -7.35 7.14
C THR A 47 -11.04 -8.36 6.93
N PRO A 48 -10.66 -8.67 5.68
CA PRO A 48 -9.52 -9.55 5.39
C PRO A 48 -8.18 -8.92 5.80
N SER A 49 -8.13 -7.59 5.83
CA SER A 49 -7.02 -6.81 6.33
C SER A 49 -7.56 -5.51 6.92
N VAL A 50 -7.03 -5.07 8.04
CA VAL A 50 -7.48 -3.88 8.77
C VAL A 50 -6.57 -2.70 8.45
N PRO A 51 -7.10 -1.54 7.97
CA PRO A 51 -6.28 -0.37 7.69
C PRO A 51 -5.77 0.26 8.99
N LEU A 52 -4.46 0.59 9.02
CA LEU A 52 -3.82 1.25 10.14
C LEU A 52 -3.36 2.66 9.74
N PHE A 53 -2.25 2.77 9.01
CA PHE A 53 -1.71 4.04 8.53
C PHE A 53 -1.81 4.05 7.00
N THR A 54 -2.69 4.87 6.44
CA THR A 54 -2.98 4.87 4.99
C THR A 54 -2.95 6.28 4.45
N ASN A 55 -2.40 6.47 3.26
CA ASN A 55 -2.38 7.76 2.57
C ASN A 55 -2.54 7.60 1.06
N ASP A 56 -1.69 6.78 0.46
CA ASP A 56 -1.54 6.64 -0.99
C ASP A 56 -0.90 5.27 -1.32
N PRO A 57 -0.62 4.96 -2.61
CA PRO A 57 -0.10 3.64 -2.98
C PRO A 57 1.28 3.28 -2.41
N TYR A 58 2.02 4.21 -1.80
CA TYR A 58 3.33 3.93 -1.22
C TYR A 58 3.33 3.92 0.30
N PHE A 59 2.56 4.81 0.95
CA PHE A 59 2.39 4.82 2.40
C PHE A 59 1.00 4.28 2.79
N SER A 60 0.88 2.95 2.74
CA SER A 60 -0.35 2.23 3.10
C SER A 60 -0.06 0.92 3.84
N ILE A 61 -0.23 0.96 5.16
CA ILE A 61 0.11 -0.11 6.11
C ILE A 61 -1.15 -0.70 6.75
N TRP A 62 -1.23 -2.02 6.71
CA TRP A 62 -2.41 -2.80 7.09
C TRP A 62 -2.04 -3.97 8.02
N SER A 63 -3.04 -4.49 8.73
CA SER A 63 -2.93 -5.72 9.51
C SER A 63 -3.74 -6.84 8.85
N PRO A 64 -3.11 -7.88 8.27
CA PRO A 64 -3.81 -9.01 7.67
C PRO A 64 -4.30 -10.05 8.71
N TYR A 65 -4.38 -9.67 9.99
CA TYR A 65 -4.61 -10.59 11.09
C TYR A 65 -5.93 -10.32 11.81
N ASP A 66 -6.48 -11.36 12.45
CA ASP A 66 -7.70 -11.23 13.26
C ASP A 66 -7.40 -10.45 14.55
N ARG A 67 -6.18 -10.61 15.11
CA ARG A 67 -5.68 -9.80 16.21
C ARG A 67 -4.42 -9.04 15.81
N LEU A 68 -4.34 -7.78 16.22
CA LEU A 68 -3.26 -6.87 15.84
C LEU A 68 -1.86 -7.33 16.33
N ASN A 69 -1.80 -8.26 17.28
CA ASN A 69 -0.57 -8.83 17.83
C ASN A 69 -0.28 -10.28 17.38
N GLU A 70 -0.87 -10.75 16.27
CA GLU A 70 -0.59 -12.08 15.69
C GLU A 70 0.61 -12.09 14.74
N GLY A 71 0.98 -10.94 14.18
CA GLY A 71 2.08 -10.86 13.24
C GLY A 71 2.45 -9.43 12.87
N SER A 72 3.40 -9.31 11.95
CA SER A 72 3.96 -8.03 11.51
C SER A 72 3.03 -7.34 10.50
N THR A 73 2.87 -6.03 10.63
CA THR A 73 2.12 -5.21 9.67
C THR A 73 2.70 -5.31 8.27
N LYS A 74 1.83 -5.11 7.27
CA LYS A 74 2.20 -5.25 5.86
C LYS A 74 1.82 -4.02 5.06
N HIS A 75 2.61 -3.74 4.03
CA HIS A 75 2.17 -2.92 2.91
C HIS A 75 1.07 -3.65 2.13
N TRP A 76 0.29 -2.94 1.30
CA TRP A 76 -0.73 -3.59 0.47
C TRP A 76 -0.14 -4.61 -0.51
N SER A 77 1.15 -4.49 -0.84
CA SER A 77 1.89 -5.44 -1.69
C SER A 77 2.36 -6.71 -0.97
N ASP A 78 1.83 -7.00 0.22
CA ASP A 78 2.25 -8.08 1.13
C ASP A 78 3.67 -7.97 1.70
N ALA A 79 4.45 -6.96 1.32
CA ALA A 79 5.76 -6.69 1.90
C ALA A 79 5.62 -6.42 3.41
N GLU A 80 6.41 -7.12 4.22
CA GLU A 80 6.47 -6.88 5.65
C GLU A 80 7.01 -5.47 5.91
N LYS A 81 6.25 -4.65 6.64
CA LYS A 81 6.60 -3.29 7.06
C LYS A 81 6.38 -3.18 8.56
N ALA A 82 7.31 -3.75 9.32
CA ALA A 82 7.12 -4.01 10.74
C ALA A 82 6.88 -2.76 11.58
N MET A 83 5.84 -2.83 12.41
CA MET A 83 5.50 -1.88 13.45
C MET A 83 5.08 -2.63 14.70
N ASP A 84 5.54 -2.16 15.85
CA ASP A 84 5.37 -2.81 17.15
C ASP A 84 4.73 -1.86 18.16
N GLY A 85 3.90 -2.39 19.04
CA GLY A 85 3.21 -1.62 20.06
C GLY A 85 3.15 -2.36 21.40
N ILE A 86 3.63 -1.71 22.45
CA ILE A 86 3.71 -2.28 23.81
C ILE A 86 3.13 -1.28 24.81
N LEU A 87 2.29 -1.78 25.72
CA LEU A 87 1.88 -1.05 26.91
C LEU A 87 2.55 -1.66 28.13
N ARG A 88 3.26 -0.84 28.91
CA ARG A 88 3.82 -1.26 30.18
C ARG A 88 2.93 -0.76 31.32
N VAL A 89 2.49 -1.68 32.19
CA VAL A 89 1.58 -1.45 33.31
C VAL A 89 2.24 -2.00 34.57
N ASP A 90 2.56 -1.13 35.53
CA ASP A 90 3.20 -1.47 36.81
C ASP A 90 4.45 -2.36 36.66
N GLY A 91 5.28 -2.08 35.66
CA GLY A 91 6.49 -2.85 35.42
C GLY A 91 6.36 -3.98 34.39
N LYS A 92 5.13 -4.36 34.04
CA LYS A 92 4.86 -5.52 33.19
C LYS A 92 4.45 -5.09 31.78
N ALA A 93 5.07 -5.70 30.76
CA ALA A 93 4.86 -5.34 29.36
C ALA A 93 3.76 -6.19 28.69
N TYR A 94 2.91 -5.53 27.91
CA TYR A 94 1.82 -6.13 27.14
C TYR A 94 1.88 -5.69 25.67
N ARG A 95 2.12 -6.61 24.73
CA ARG A 95 2.16 -6.35 23.29
C ARG A 95 0.75 -6.28 22.72
N PHE A 96 0.36 -5.12 22.20
CA PHE A 96 -0.94 -4.91 21.56
C PHE A 96 -0.86 -4.89 20.03
N MET A 97 0.35 -4.70 19.47
CA MET A 97 0.58 -4.63 18.04
C MET A 97 1.92 -5.23 17.66
N GLY A 98 1.96 -5.90 16.52
CA GLY A 98 3.13 -6.65 16.06
C GLY A 98 3.30 -7.96 16.82
N VAL A 99 4.35 -8.71 16.49
CA VAL A 99 4.67 -9.98 17.13
C VAL A 99 6.10 -9.93 17.63
N GLN A 100 6.37 -10.60 18.74
CA GLN A 100 7.75 -10.79 19.16
C GLN A 100 8.50 -11.51 18.04
N ARG A 101 9.60 -10.91 17.57
CA ARG A 101 10.44 -11.52 16.54
C ARG A 101 10.88 -12.89 17.04
N SER A 102 10.75 -13.92 16.21
CA SER A 102 11.26 -15.26 16.51
C SER A 102 12.77 -15.34 16.35
N HIS A 103 13.35 -14.46 15.54
CA HIS A 103 14.78 -14.41 15.25
C HIS A 103 15.20 -13.04 14.71
N LEU A 104 16.49 -12.71 14.86
CA LEU A 104 17.16 -11.59 14.21
C LEU A 104 18.46 -12.11 13.61
N LEU A 105 18.54 -12.19 12.28
CA LEU A 105 19.64 -12.87 11.60
C LEU A 105 20.76 -11.91 11.25
N GLN A 106 21.96 -12.16 11.78
CA GLN A 106 23.19 -11.49 11.40
C GLN A 106 24.01 -12.41 10.49
N ALA A 107 24.53 -11.88 9.38
CA ALA A 107 25.26 -12.70 8.40
C ALA A 107 26.61 -13.21 8.95
N ILE A 108 26.85 -14.52 8.81
CA ILE A 108 28.19 -15.13 8.88
C ILE A 108 28.75 -15.25 7.46
N ALA A 109 27.91 -15.68 6.52
CA ALA A 109 28.19 -15.72 5.09
C ALA A 109 26.94 -15.19 4.35
N PRO A 110 26.93 -13.92 3.91
CA PRO A 110 25.71 -13.24 3.47
C PRO A 110 25.21 -13.76 2.11
N MET A 111 23.92 -13.59 1.85
CA MET A 111 23.37 -13.52 0.48
C MET A 111 23.92 -12.29 -0.26
N SER A 112 23.69 -12.19 -1.57
CA SER A 112 24.02 -11.00 -2.33
C SER A 112 23.11 -9.83 -1.95
N ALA A 113 23.71 -8.69 -1.63
CA ALA A 113 23.02 -7.50 -1.13
C ALA A 113 23.74 -6.23 -1.59
N GLY A 114 23.05 -5.38 -2.37
CA GLY A 114 23.62 -4.14 -2.88
C GLY A 114 24.85 -4.37 -3.77
N GLU A 115 25.99 -3.77 -3.41
CA GLU A 115 27.26 -3.98 -4.11
C GLU A 115 28.05 -5.20 -3.61
N GLU A 116 27.68 -5.77 -2.46
CA GLU A 116 28.37 -6.94 -1.90
C GLU A 116 27.91 -8.23 -2.60
N THR A 117 28.88 -9.02 -3.05
CA THR A 117 28.69 -10.32 -3.69
C THR A 117 29.57 -11.37 -3.03
N TRP A 118 29.24 -12.64 -3.27
CA TRP A 118 30.03 -13.78 -2.87
C TRP A 118 30.22 -14.73 -4.06
N THR A 119 31.29 -15.54 -4.02
CA THR A 119 31.64 -16.43 -5.14
C THR A 119 31.42 -17.89 -4.80
N ALA A 120 31.11 -18.68 -5.83
CA ALA A 120 30.87 -20.10 -5.71
C ALA A 120 31.46 -20.88 -6.89
N LYS A 121 31.61 -22.19 -6.70
CA LYS A 121 31.82 -23.12 -7.81
C LYS A 121 30.47 -23.52 -8.40
N VAL A 122 30.31 -23.37 -9.71
CA VAL A 122 29.03 -23.55 -10.40
C VAL A 122 29.14 -24.49 -11.61
N SER A 123 28.11 -25.31 -11.81
CA SER A 123 27.91 -26.10 -13.02
C SER A 123 26.47 -25.99 -13.49
N HIS A 124 26.28 -25.75 -14.79
CA HIS A 124 24.98 -25.85 -15.46
C HIS A 124 24.77 -27.23 -16.14
N GLN A 125 25.70 -28.16 -15.93
CA GLN A 125 25.55 -29.52 -16.43
C GLN A 125 24.85 -30.38 -15.39
N GLN A 126 23.85 -31.14 -15.81
CA GLN A 126 23.12 -32.05 -14.96
C GLN A 126 24.06 -33.03 -14.23
N GLN A 127 23.96 -33.09 -12.90
CA GLN A 127 24.75 -33.99 -12.06
C GLN A 127 24.00 -35.31 -11.86
N LYS A 128 24.71 -36.44 -11.97
CA LYS A 128 24.08 -37.78 -11.97
C LYS A 128 23.81 -38.38 -10.58
N ASN A 129 24.33 -37.74 -9.53
CA ASN A 129 24.23 -38.21 -8.15
C ASN A 129 24.53 -37.04 -7.19
N THR A 130 24.51 -37.26 -5.88
CA THR A 130 24.77 -36.24 -4.86
C THR A 130 26.23 -36.13 -4.43
N GLN A 131 27.20 -36.78 -5.09
CA GLN A 131 28.61 -36.68 -4.67
C GLN A 131 29.13 -35.25 -4.74
N TRP A 132 28.63 -34.43 -5.67
CA TRP A 132 28.95 -33.01 -5.79
C TRP A 132 28.52 -32.17 -4.59
N THR A 133 27.80 -32.71 -3.62
CA THR A 133 27.42 -31.99 -2.39
C THR A 133 28.43 -32.18 -1.26
N LYS A 134 29.38 -33.11 -1.41
CA LYS A 134 30.33 -33.50 -0.36
C LYS A 134 31.58 -32.61 -0.33
N PRO A 135 32.25 -32.47 0.83
CA PRO A 135 33.46 -31.66 0.95
C PRO A 135 34.63 -32.13 0.07
N ASP A 136 34.76 -33.43 -0.17
CA ASP A 136 35.87 -34.04 -0.91
C ASP A 136 35.67 -34.12 -2.43
N PHE A 137 34.55 -33.60 -2.94
CA PHE A 137 34.28 -33.56 -4.37
C PHE A 137 35.24 -32.60 -5.09
N ASN A 138 35.82 -33.05 -6.19
CA ASN A 138 36.69 -32.23 -7.02
C ASN A 138 35.88 -31.37 -8.01
N ASP A 139 35.63 -30.12 -7.63
CA ASP A 139 34.98 -29.10 -8.45
C ASP A 139 35.96 -28.21 -9.24
N SER A 140 37.22 -28.63 -9.41
CA SER A 140 38.23 -27.82 -10.11
C SER A 140 37.85 -27.46 -11.55
N HIS A 141 36.98 -28.27 -12.16
CA HIS A 141 36.46 -28.06 -13.52
C HIS A 141 35.20 -27.20 -13.58
N TRP A 142 34.60 -26.87 -12.43
CA TRP A 142 33.43 -26.01 -12.35
C TRP A 142 33.85 -24.54 -12.47
N ALA A 143 32.97 -23.75 -13.07
CA ALA A 143 33.17 -22.31 -13.22
C ALA A 143 33.19 -21.66 -11.83
N SER A 144 33.93 -20.55 -11.71
CA SER A 144 33.86 -19.70 -10.52
C SER A 144 32.99 -18.51 -10.88
N GLU A 145 31.85 -18.36 -10.21
CA GLU A 145 30.82 -17.39 -10.55
C GLU A 145 30.45 -16.56 -9.32
N GLU A 146 29.96 -15.35 -9.56
CA GLU A 146 29.48 -14.42 -8.55
C GLU A 146 27.97 -14.59 -8.38
N ALA A 147 27.52 -14.72 -7.14
CA ALA A 147 26.10 -14.74 -6.81
C ALA A 147 25.49 -13.32 -6.93
N ALA A 148 24.19 -13.15 -7.15
CA ALA A 148 23.18 -14.18 -7.35
C ALA A 148 23.06 -14.60 -8.83
N TRP A 149 22.35 -15.71 -9.08
CA TRP A 149 22.04 -16.20 -10.42
C TRP A 149 20.56 -16.05 -10.71
N GLY A 150 20.23 -15.53 -11.89
CA GLY A 150 18.85 -15.51 -12.35
C GLY A 150 18.58 -14.70 -13.61
N THR A 151 17.30 -14.52 -13.94
CA THR A 151 16.90 -13.70 -15.10
C THR A 151 17.22 -12.23 -14.86
N GLY A 152 18.01 -11.65 -15.77
CA GLY A 152 18.48 -10.27 -15.65
C GLY A 152 17.33 -9.27 -15.64
N GLY A 153 17.27 -8.42 -14.62
CA GLY A 153 16.25 -7.39 -14.47
C GLY A 153 14.96 -7.84 -13.78
N GLU A 154 14.77 -9.15 -13.56
CA GLU A 154 13.61 -9.71 -12.87
C GLU A 154 13.84 -9.83 -11.35
N TYR A 155 15.04 -10.25 -10.97
CA TYR A 155 15.42 -10.42 -9.57
C TYR A 155 16.59 -9.51 -9.15
N PRO A 156 16.58 -9.02 -7.89
CA PRO A 156 17.61 -8.12 -7.42
C PRO A 156 18.96 -8.82 -7.26
N HIS A 157 20.04 -8.06 -7.42
CA HIS A 157 21.44 -8.48 -7.20
C HIS A 157 21.91 -9.68 -8.04
N CYS A 158 21.23 -10.01 -9.15
CA CYS A 158 21.70 -10.99 -10.13
C CYS A 158 22.99 -10.51 -10.80
N ARG A 159 24.10 -11.18 -10.53
CA ARG A 159 25.41 -10.90 -11.15
C ARG A 159 25.69 -11.83 -12.32
N GLN A 160 25.05 -12.99 -12.35
CA GLN A 160 25.15 -13.95 -13.42
C GLN A 160 23.77 -14.27 -13.99
N ILE A 161 23.68 -14.24 -15.32
CA ILE A 161 22.43 -14.49 -16.02
C ILE A 161 22.22 -15.99 -16.13
N TRP A 162 21.09 -16.46 -15.60
CA TRP A 162 20.58 -17.81 -15.78
C TRP A 162 19.08 -17.72 -16.04
N SER A 163 18.66 -17.97 -17.29
CA SER A 163 17.26 -17.76 -17.72
C SER A 163 16.78 -18.83 -18.72
N GLU A 164 17.59 -19.88 -18.94
CA GLU A 164 17.26 -20.94 -19.90
C GLU A 164 16.18 -21.85 -19.29
N GLU A 165 15.06 -22.04 -19.98
CA GLU A 165 14.02 -22.98 -19.56
C GLU A 165 14.51 -24.43 -19.57
N ASN A 166 13.96 -25.26 -18.69
CA ASN A 166 14.33 -26.67 -18.52
C ASN A 166 15.84 -26.87 -18.30
N SER A 167 16.46 -26.00 -17.51
CA SER A 167 17.89 -26.03 -17.22
C SER A 167 18.17 -26.20 -15.72
N ASP A 168 19.37 -26.66 -15.39
CA ASP A 168 19.80 -26.85 -14.00
C ASP A 168 20.95 -25.90 -13.65
N ILE A 169 21.01 -25.50 -12.38
CA ILE A 169 22.20 -24.90 -11.79
C ILE A 169 22.61 -25.67 -10.52
N TYR A 170 23.89 -25.98 -10.40
CA TYR A 170 24.49 -26.63 -9.24
C TYR A 170 25.57 -25.72 -8.67
N ILE A 171 25.44 -25.36 -7.40
CA ILE A 171 26.26 -24.36 -6.73
C ILE A 171 26.96 -25.00 -5.54
N ARG A 172 28.24 -24.71 -5.35
CA ARG A 172 29.03 -25.10 -4.17
C ARG A 172 29.69 -23.85 -3.58
N ARG A 173 29.18 -23.41 -2.43
CA ARG A 173 29.74 -22.32 -1.63
C ARG A 173 30.63 -22.89 -0.54
N CYS A 174 31.88 -22.46 -0.52
CA CYS A 174 32.81 -22.77 0.55
C CYS A 174 32.73 -21.69 1.64
N ILE A 175 32.59 -22.10 2.90
CA ILE A 175 32.58 -21.21 4.07
C ILE A 175 33.57 -21.71 5.12
N GLN A 176 34.13 -20.78 5.89
CA GLN A 176 35.01 -21.07 7.01
C GLN A 176 34.28 -20.76 8.31
N LEU A 177 34.24 -21.73 9.23
CA LEU A 177 33.60 -21.60 10.54
C LEU A 177 34.60 -21.96 11.63
N ASP A 178 34.64 -21.18 12.71
CA ASP A 178 35.33 -21.60 13.92
C ASP A 178 34.41 -22.45 14.82
N LYS A 179 34.95 -22.90 15.97
CA LYS A 179 34.15 -23.71 16.90
C LYS A 179 33.02 -22.91 17.55
N ASN A 180 33.23 -21.64 17.83
CA ASN A 180 32.22 -20.77 18.42
C ASN A 180 31.08 -20.55 17.43
N ASP A 181 31.37 -20.42 16.13
CA ASP A 181 30.35 -20.23 15.10
C ASP A 181 29.35 -21.40 15.07
N ILE A 182 29.84 -22.63 15.18
CA ILE A 182 29.01 -23.85 15.15
C ILE A 182 28.10 -23.96 16.37
N ASP A 183 28.55 -23.44 17.52
CA ASP A 183 27.80 -23.47 18.77
C ASP A 183 26.64 -22.46 18.79
N LYS A 184 26.61 -21.48 17.86
CA LYS A 184 25.54 -20.47 17.73
C LYS A 184 24.20 -21.09 17.29
N ASP A 185 23.12 -20.31 17.45
CA ASP A 185 21.85 -20.58 16.80
C ASP A 185 21.93 -20.18 15.33
N LEU A 186 22.12 -21.17 14.44
CA LEU A 186 22.45 -20.94 13.03
C LEU A 186 21.21 -21.09 12.15
N TRP A 187 21.13 -20.24 11.14
CA TRP A 187 20.02 -20.19 10.18
C TRP A 187 20.54 -20.05 8.76
N ILE A 188 19.83 -20.66 7.81
CA ILE A 188 20.00 -20.41 6.37
C ILE A 188 18.95 -19.40 5.94
N GLN A 189 19.38 -18.36 5.22
CA GLN A 189 18.47 -17.55 4.42
C GLN A 189 18.66 -17.92 2.95
N PHE A 190 17.57 -18.11 2.22
CA PHE A 190 17.64 -18.52 0.81
C PHE A 190 16.45 -17.98 0.00
N SER A 191 16.68 -17.85 -1.30
CA SER A 191 15.67 -17.51 -2.30
C SER A 191 15.89 -18.40 -3.52
N HIS A 192 14.80 -18.85 -4.14
CA HIS A 192 14.85 -19.58 -5.39
C HIS A 192 13.58 -19.42 -6.21
N ASP A 193 13.70 -19.76 -7.48
CA ASP A 193 12.58 -19.93 -8.41
C ASP A 193 12.59 -21.36 -8.95
N ASP A 194 11.43 -22.02 -8.95
CA ASP A 194 11.22 -23.45 -9.27
C ASP A 194 11.85 -24.47 -8.28
N ALA A 195 12.05 -25.71 -8.70
CA ALA A 195 12.43 -26.82 -7.82
C ALA A 195 13.85 -26.71 -7.25
N PHE A 196 13.96 -26.68 -5.91
CA PHE A 196 15.23 -26.40 -5.22
C PHE A 196 15.60 -27.41 -4.14
N GLU A 197 16.90 -27.67 -4.00
CA GLU A 197 17.49 -28.50 -2.96
C GLU A 197 18.76 -27.86 -2.38
N MET A 198 18.96 -27.97 -1.06
CA MET A 198 20.19 -27.53 -0.39
C MET A 198 20.78 -28.61 0.52
N TYR A 199 22.11 -28.63 0.56
CA TYR A 199 22.92 -29.60 1.27
C TYR A 199 24.00 -28.91 2.13
N LEU A 200 24.26 -29.46 3.31
CA LEU A 200 25.40 -29.14 4.16
C LEU A 200 26.36 -30.32 4.21
N ASN A 201 27.59 -30.14 3.73
CA ASN A 201 28.64 -31.18 3.74
C ASN A 201 28.18 -32.56 3.25
N GLY A 202 27.30 -32.61 2.25
CA GLY A 202 26.79 -33.86 1.68
C GLY A 202 25.41 -34.31 2.18
N HIS A 203 24.83 -33.61 3.17
CA HIS A 203 23.55 -33.96 3.77
C HIS A 203 22.47 -32.96 3.36
N ARG A 204 21.36 -33.45 2.77
CA ARG A 204 20.25 -32.58 2.34
C ARG A 204 19.53 -32.01 3.56
N ILE A 205 19.39 -30.69 3.60
CA ILE A 205 18.72 -29.96 4.69
C ILE A 205 17.44 -29.25 4.22
N ILE A 206 17.35 -28.87 2.95
CA ILE A 206 16.18 -28.20 2.36
C ILE A 206 15.82 -28.90 1.06
N HIS A 207 14.51 -29.07 0.83
CA HIS A 207 13.95 -29.55 -0.42
C HIS A 207 12.58 -28.90 -0.61
N THR A 208 12.41 -28.18 -1.72
CA THR A 208 11.15 -27.57 -2.13
C THR A 208 10.69 -28.21 -3.44
N GLY A 209 9.38 -28.19 -3.68
CA GLY A 209 8.81 -28.58 -4.98
C GLY A 209 8.88 -27.42 -5.97
N GLU A 210 8.09 -27.50 -7.04
CA GLU A 210 7.89 -26.36 -7.95
C GLU A 210 7.20 -25.21 -7.23
N THR A 211 7.99 -24.23 -6.80
CA THR A 211 7.53 -23.04 -6.10
C THR A 211 8.56 -21.93 -6.23
N TRP A 212 8.08 -20.71 -6.04
CA TRP A 212 8.92 -19.53 -5.92
C TRP A 212 8.92 -19.03 -4.48
N LEU A 213 10.11 -18.79 -3.92
CA LEU A 213 10.28 -18.35 -2.53
C LEU A 213 11.40 -17.31 -2.44
N GLN A 214 11.15 -16.22 -1.70
CA GLN A 214 12.13 -15.15 -1.53
C GLN A 214 12.38 -14.81 -0.07
N GLY A 215 13.65 -14.89 0.33
CA GLY A 215 14.12 -14.46 1.64
C GLY A 215 13.70 -15.39 2.77
N GLU A 216 13.45 -16.65 2.47
CA GLU A 216 13.01 -17.66 3.44
C GLU A 216 14.09 -17.97 4.47
N HIS A 217 13.66 -18.33 5.69
CA HIS A 217 14.54 -18.63 6.83
C HIS A 217 14.38 -20.08 7.29
N TYR A 218 15.48 -20.81 7.38
CA TYR A 218 15.53 -22.19 7.89
C TYR A 218 16.49 -22.30 9.08
N GLN A 219 15.97 -22.60 10.27
CA GLN A 219 16.79 -22.84 11.47
C GLN A 219 17.52 -24.18 11.35
N LEU A 220 18.84 -24.18 11.51
CA LEU A 220 19.61 -25.42 11.56
C LEU A 220 19.30 -26.18 12.84
N THR A 221 18.76 -27.39 12.68
CA THR A 221 18.51 -28.29 13.79
C THR A 221 19.83 -28.80 14.41
N HIS A 222 19.75 -29.44 15.57
CA HIS A 222 20.92 -30.13 16.14
C HIS A 222 21.49 -31.19 15.17
N ILE A 223 20.64 -31.82 14.34
CA ILE A 223 21.09 -32.79 13.33
C ILE A 223 21.87 -32.07 12.23
N ASP A 224 21.35 -30.96 11.71
CA ASP A 224 21.99 -30.19 10.65
C ASP A 224 23.36 -29.66 11.10
N LYS A 225 23.42 -29.09 12.32
CA LYS A 225 24.67 -28.61 12.90
C LYS A 225 25.69 -29.72 13.14
N SER A 226 25.26 -30.98 13.33
CA SER A 226 26.18 -32.12 13.48
C SER A 226 26.96 -32.45 12.20
N TYR A 227 26.53 -31.93 11.04
CA TYR A 227 27.25 -32.06 9.78
C TYR A 227 28.35 -31.00 9.61
N LEU A 228 28.32 -29.91 10.38
CA LEU A 228 29.32 -28.85 10.35
C LEU A 228 30.58 -29.25 11.13
N LYS A 229 31.72 -28.70 10.72
CA LYS A 229 33.02 -28.88 11.39
C LYS A 229 33.77 -27.57 11.47
N ALA A 230 34.64 -27.42 12.47
CA ALA A 230 35.55 -26.29 12.50
C ALA A 230 36.48 -26.34 11.28
N GLY A 231 36.66 -25.20 10.62
CA GLY A 231 37.33 -25.05 9.34
C GLY A 231 36.34 -25.04 8.17
N GLU A 232 36.75 -25.69 7.08
CA GLU A 232 36.06 -25.58 5.79
C GLU A 232 34.76 -26.40 5.75
N ASN A 233 33.67 -25.77 5.33
CA ASN A 233 32.38 -26.42 5.09
C ASN A 233 31.85 -26.05 3.70
N ILE A 234 31.06 -26.94 3.11
CA ILE A 234 30.38 -26.73 1.84
C ILE A 234 28.88 -26.61 2.07
N ILE A 235 28.31 -25.49 1.63
CA ILE A 235 26.88 -25.34 1.38
C ILE A 235 26.68 -25.55 -0.12
N ALA A 236 25.93 -26.57 -0.50
CA ALA A 236 25.68 -26.90 -1.90
C ALA A 236 24.19 -26.75 -2.22
N ALA A 237 23.86 -26.20 -3.39
CA ALA A 237 22.48 -26.00 -3.82
C ALA A 237 22.28 -26.49 -5.26
N HIS A 238 21.11 -27.07 -5.54
CA HIS A 238 20.64 -27.39 -6.88
C HIS A 238 19.30 -26.70 -7.09
N CYS A 239 19.13 -26.04 -8.24
CA CYS A 239 17.85 -25.54 -8.68
C CYS A 239 17.58 -25.97 -10.12
N HIS A 240 16.35 -26.37 -10.39
CA HIS A 240 15.87 -26.73 -11.72
C HIS A 240 14.86 -25.68 -12.19
N ASN A 241 15.21 -24.92 -13.22
CA ASN A 241 14.32 -23.95 -13.85
C ASN A 241 13.42 -24.66 -14.86
N THR A 242 12.13 -24.73 -14.58
CA THR A 242 11.11 -25.28 -15.48
C THR A 242 10.63 -24.25 -16.50
N TYR A 243 10.27 -23.03 -16.07
CA TYR A 243 9.71 -22.00 -16.95
C TYR A 243 9.92 -20.57 -16.44
N GLY A 244 10.71 -19.76 -17.17
CA GLY A 244 10.90 -18.33 -16.89
C GLY A 244 11.46 -18.04 -15.49
N GLY A 245 11.65 -16.77 -15.15
CA GLY A 245 12.01 -16.39 -13.79
C GLY A 245 13.45 -16.75 -13.40
N ALA A 246 13.72 -18.00 -13.04
CA ALA A 246 15.01 -18.56 -12.64
C ALA A 246 15.76 -17.71 -11.58
N TYR A 247 15.89 -18.22 -10.36
CA TYR A 247 16.63 -17.53 -9.32
C TYR A 247 17.27 -18.50 -8.33
N VAL A 248 18.48 -18.18 -7.87
CA VAL A 248 19.09 -18.80 -6.68
C VAL A 248 20.00 -17.82 -5.97
N ASP A 249 19.79 -17.66 -4.67
CA ASP A 249 20.76 -17.07 -3.75
C ASP A 249 20.56 -17.63 -2.33
N PHE A 250 21.62 -17.65 -1.52
CA PHE A 250 21.56 -18.15 -0.15
C PHE A 250 22.76 -17.72 0.69
N GLY A 251 22.57 -17.73 2.02
CA GLY A 251 23.61 -17.41 3.00
C GLY A 251 23.40 -18.13 4.34
N LEU A 252 24.43 -18.07 5.18
CA LEU A 252 24.43 -18.59 6.56
C LEU A 252 24.47 -17.41 7.55
N TYR A 253 23.61 -17.49 8.55
CA TYR A 253 23.38 -16.44 9.52
C TYR A 253 23.39 -17.00 10.94
N GLU A 254 23.73 -16.15 11.92
CA GLU A 254 23.45 -16.40 13.33
C GLU A 254 22.21 -15.65 13.77
N ASN A 255 21.39 -16.27 14.60
CA ASN A 255 20.32 -15.59 15.31
C ASN A 255 20.88 -14.91 16.55
N ILE A 256 20.87 -13.58 16.56
CA ILE A 256 21.36 -12.75 17.67
C ILE A 256 20.26 -12.39 18.68
N LEU A 257 19.04 -12.90 18.49
CA LEU A 257 17.96 -12.72 19.44
C LEU A 257 18.28 -13.52 20.72
N THR A 258 18.53 -12.80 21.82
CA THR A 258 18.62 -13.39 23.16
C THR A 258 17.24 -13.66 23.75
N GLU A 259 17.10 -14.65 24.63
CA GLU A 259 15.86 -14.85 25.41
C GLU A 259 15.57 -13.55 26.20
N SER A 260 14.62 -12.77 25.70
CA SER A 260 14.26 -11.47 26.27
C SER A 260 13.20 -11.63 27.37
N ASN A 261 13.02 -10.58 28.17
CA ASN A 261 11.99 -10.52 29.21
C ASN A 261 10.61 -10.91 28.62
N PRO A 262 9.79 -11.68 29.35
CA PRO A 262 8.48 -12.09 28.84
C PRO A 262 7.58 -10.88 28.64
N ILE A 263 7.28 -10.58 27.38
CA ILE A 263 6.22 -9.64 27.00
C ILE A 263 4.95 -10.48 26.83
N GLU A 264 3.91 -10.16 27.59
CA GLU A 264 2.63 -10.85 27.43
C GLU A 264 1.86 -10.25 26.25
N ASN A 265 1.07 -11.05 25.56
CA ASN A 265 0.14 -10.50 24.57
C ASN A 265 -1.03 -9.82 25.27
N ALA A 266 -1.30 -8.58 24.89
CA ALA A 266 -2.54 -7.90 25.26
C ALA A 266 -3.73 -8.64 24.63
N VAL A 267 -4.86 -8.70 25.35
CA VAL A 267 -6.06 -9.39 24.87
C VAL A 267 -6.91 -8.40 24.06
N GLN A 268 -6.95 -8.55 22.73
CA GLN A 268 -7.85 -7.76 21.89
C GLN A 268 -9.31 -8.10 22.21
N LYS A 269 -10.08 -7.09 22.57
CA LYS A 269 -11.52 -7.20 22.90
C LYS A 269 -12.42 -6.83 21.73
N SER A 270 -12.03 -5.84 20.93
CA SER A 270 -12.79 -5.40 19.78
C SER A 270 -11.91 -4.73 18.73
N VAL A 271 -12.40 -4.73 17.49
CA VAL A 271 -11.93 -3.91 16.38
C VAL A 271 -13.15 -3.38 15.64
N ASP A 272 -13.20 -2.08 15.38
CA ASP A 272 -14.26 -1.44 14.61
C ASP A 272 -13.64 -0.59 13.49
N VAL A 273 -14.00 -0.86 12.23
CA VAL A 273 -13.45 -0.15 11.06
C VAL A 273 -14.47 0.86 10.56
N MET A 274 -14.17 2.15 10.75
CA MET A 274 -14.91 3.27 10.18
C MET A 274 -14.16 3.85 8.96
N PRO A 275 -14.82 4.67 8.13
CA PRO A 275 -14.24 5.23 6.91
C PRO A 275 -12.85 5.84 7.07
N THR A 276 -12.66 6.71 8.07
CA THR A 276 -11.41 7.45 8.33
C THR A 276 -10.60 6.91 9.51
N SER A 277 -11.22 6.10 10.38
CA SER A 277 -10.62 5.63 11.63
C SER A 277 -10.83 4.14 11.90
N THR A 278 -9.83 3.50 12.49
CA THR A 278 -9.91 2.13 13.02
C THR A 278 -9.78 2.16 14.54
N TYR A 279 -10.74 1.56 15.24
CA TYR A 279 -10.83 1.56 16.69
C TYR A 279 -10.49 0.18 17.24
N TYR A 280 -9.59 0.11 18.21
CA TYR A 280 -9.32 -1.13 18.95
C TYR A 280 -9.51 -0.93 20.45
N THR A 281 -9.86 -2.01 21.15
CA THR A 281 -9.76 -2.10 22.61
C THR A 281 -8.99 -3.35 22.99
N PHE A 282 -8.04 -3.21 23.91
CA PHE A 282 -7.25 -4.30 24.48
C PHE A 282 -7.36 -4.31 26.01
N ALA A 283 -7.24 -5.49 26.61
CA ALA A 283 -6.93 -5.63 28.03
C ALA A 283 -5.44 -5.93 28.25
N CYS A 284 -4.84 -5.18 29.18
CA CYS A 284 -3.44 -5.22 29.56
C CYS A 284 -3.34 -5.31 31.09
N GLY A 285 -3.60 -6.49 31.66
CA GLY A 285 -3.69 -6.67 33.11
C GLY A 285 -4.87 -5.89 33.71
N GLY A 286 -4.60 -5.01 34.68
CA GLY A 286 -5.60 -4.16 35.34
C GLY A 286 -6.07 -2.95 34.52
N VAL A 287 -5.62 -2.79 33.28
CA VAL A 287 -5.89 -1.62 32.42
C VAL A 287 -6.50 -2.03 31.08
N GLU A 288 -7.43 -1.23 30.57
CA GLU A 288 -7.86 -1.23 29.18
C GLU A 288 -7.09 -0.19 28.37
N LEU A 289 -6.63 -0.59 27.18
CA LEU A 289 -6.03 0.28 26.18
C LEU A 289 -6.98 0.43 25.00
N ASP A 290 -7.40 1.65 24.72
CA ASP A 290 -8.20 2.01 23.56
C ASP A 290 -7.29 2.72 22.54
N LEU A 291 -7.28 2.25 21.29
CA LEU A 291 -6.49 2.82 20.20
C LEU A 291 -7.41 3.31 19.09
N VAL A 292 -7.02 4.41 18.44
CA VAL A 292 -7.65 4.90 17.21
C VAL A 292 -6.56 5.25 16.20
N PHE A 293 -6.52 4.49 15.11
CA PHE A 293 -5.70 4.81 13.94
C PHE A 293 -6.54 5.67 13.00
N THR A 294 -6.12 6.92 12.74
CA THR A 294 -6.88 7.87 11.92
C THR A 294 -6.06 8.37 10.75
N ALA A 295 -6.57 8.15 9.54
CA ALA A 295 -6.10 8.79 8.31
C ALA A 295 -7.11 9.90 7.94
N PRO A 296 -6.74 11.19 7.96
CA PRO A 296 -7.65 12.30 7.70
C PRO A 296 -7.97 12.47 6.21
N MET A 297 -8.35 11.39 5.52
CA MET A 297 -8.68 11.34 4.10
C MET A 297 -10.08 11.91 3.82
N LEU A 298 -10.21 13.23 4.00
CA LEU A 298 -11.47 13.97 3.89
C LEU A 298 -11.62 14.56 2.48
N MET A 299 -12.53 14.02 1.65
CA MET A 299 -12.67 14.44 0.24
C MET A 299 -12.98 15.94 0.05
N GLU A 300 -13.68 16.57 0.99
CA GLU A 300 -14.01 18.01 0.94
C GLU A 300 -12.83 18.92 1.37
N ASN A 301 -11.75 18.34 1.91
CA ASN A 301 -10.55 19.07 2.32
C ASN A 301 -9.32 18.48 1.60
N LEU A 302 -9.05 19.00 0.40
CA LEU A 302 -7.95 18.52 -0.46
C LEU A 302 -6.57 18.63 0.19
N GLU A 303 -6.36 19.61 1.09
CA GLU A 303 -5.10 19.72 1.86
C GLU A 303 -4.93 18.51 2.78
N LEU A 304 -5.95 18.20 3.61
CA LEU A 304 -5.89 17.07 4.53
C LEU A 304 -5.89 15.73 3.80
N LEU A 305 -6.68 15.61 2.72
CA LEU A 305 -6.69 14.41 1.86
C LEU A 305 -5.31 14.09 1.31
N SER A 306 -4.51 15.12 0.98
CA SER A 306 -3.18 14.95 0.42
C SER A 306 -2.06 14.90 1.47
N THR A 307 -2.32 15.32 2.71
CA THR A 307 -1.28 15.43 3.74
C THR A 307 -0.87 14.03 4.22
N PRO A 308 0.40 13.62 4.06
CA PRO A 308 0.82 12.24 4.28
C PRO A 308 1.14 11.94 5.75
N ILE A 309 0.26 12.36 6.65
CA ILE A 309 0.44 12.24 8.10
C ILE A 309 -0.81 11.63 8.71
N ASN A 310 -0.63 10.59 9.52
CA ASN A 310 -1.68 9.87 10.21
C ASN A 310 -1.55 10.04 11.74
N TYR A 311 -2.64 9.82 12.47
CA TYR A 311 -2.67 9.80 13.92
C TYR A 311 -2.75 8.37 14.47
N LEU A 312 -2.05 8.12 15.57
CA LEU A 312 -2.38 7.04 16.50
C LEU A 312 -2.76 7.66 17.85
N SER A 313 -4.06 7.69 18.14
CA SER A 313 -4.61 8.15 19.41
C SER A 313 -4.74 6.97 20.36
N TYR A 314 -4.38 7.17 21.63
CA TYR A 314 -4.41 6.12 22.64
C TYR A 314 -4.98 6.62 23.98
N GLN A 315 -5.79 5.79 24.62
CA GLN A 315 -6.38 6.03 25.93
C GLN A 315 -6.18 4.79 26.81
N VAL A 316 -5.80 5.02 28.06
CA VAL A 316 -5.71 3.99 29.09
C VAL A 316 -6.74 4.26 30.19
N ARG A 317 -7.37 3.20 30.69
CA ARG A 317 -8.37 3.24 31.77
C ARG A 317 -8.14 2.05 32.70
N SER A 318 -8.02 2.29 34.01
CA SER A 318 -8.02 1.18 34.98
C SER A 318 -9.37 0.46 34.95
N THR A 319 -9.33 -0.83 35.21
CA THR A 319 -10.48 -1.73 35.29
C THR A 319 -10.67 -2.33 36.67
N ASP A 320 -9.71 -2.13 37.57
CA ASP A 320 -9.68 -2.64 38.94
C ASP A 320 -9.86 -1.55 40.01
N GLY A 321 -10.03 -0.30 39.59
CA GLY A 321 -10.20 0.84 40.49
C GLY A 321 -8.90 1.48 40.99
N GLN A 322 -7.74 0.96 40.60
CA GLN A 322 -6.43 1.44 41.05
C GLN A 322 -5.76 2.37 40.04
N ALA A 323 -4.82 3.18 40.53
CA ALA A 323 -3.91 3.93 39.67
C ALA A 323 -2.69 3.06 39.33
N HIS A 324 -2.35 2.96 38.05
CA HIS A 324 -1.20 2.18 37.57
C HIS A 324 -0.13 3.11 37.00
N ASP A 325 1.14 2.73 37.15
CA ASP A 325 2.23 3.35 36.41
C ASP A 325 2.21 2.87 34.95
N ILE A 326 2.02 3.79 34.01
CA ILE A 326 1.77 3.45 32.61
C ILE A 326 2.78 4.09 31.67
N GLN A 327 3.37 3.28 30.79
CA GLN A 327 4.16 3.73 29.64
C GLN A 327 3.61 3.15 28.34
N PHE A 328 3.34 4.01 27.38
CA PHE A 328 2.95 3.64 26.02
C PHE A 328 4.17 3.65 25.10
N TYR A 329 4.35 2.60 24.31
CA TYR A 329 5.44 2.45 23.35
C TYR A 329 4.90 2.09 21.97
N PHE A 330 5.43 2.76 20.95
CA PHE A 330 5.25 2.45 19.54
C PHE A 330 6.61 2.45 18.87
N ALA A 331 6.81 1.54 17.92
CA ALA A 331 8.03 1.46 17.14
C ALA A 331 7.72 1.15 15.67
N CYS A 332 8.54 1.73 14.80
CA CYS A 332 8.62 1.38 13.39
C CYS A 332 10.09 1.19 12.97
N SER A 333 10.30 0.76 11.73
CA SER A 333 11.61 0.41 11.21
C SER A 333 11.85 1.05 9.83
N PRO A 334 13.10 1.33 9.45
CA PRO A 334 13.48 1.75 8.08
C PRO A 334 13.03 0.79 6.97
N GLN A 335 12.54 -0.41 7.32
CA GLN A 335 11.80 -1.29 6.40
C GLN A 335 10.71 -0.54 5.61
N LEU A 336 10.10 0.50 6.21
CA LEU A 336 9.11 1.37 5.58
C LEU A 336 9.63 2.23 4.43
N THR A 337 10.94 2.37 4.27
CA THR A 337 11.57 3.33 3.35
C THR A 337 12.36 2.64 2.24
N VAL A 338 12.15 1.34 2.05
CA VAL A 338 12.85 0.52 1.05
C VAL A 338 11.89 -0.46 0.39
N ASN A 339 12.20 -0.84 -0.84
CA ASN A 339 11.52 -1.95 -1.51
C ASN A 339 12.10 -3.29 -1.09
N GLU A 340 13.43 -3.38 -1.03
CA GLU A 340 14.18 -4.58 -0.67
C GLU A 340 14.90 -4.39 0.67
N MET A 341 14.91 -5.45 1.49
CA MET A 341 15.51 -5.44 2.83
C MET A 341 17.04 -5.33 2.83
N THR A 342 17.67 -5.44 1.67
CA THR A 342 19.11 -5.29 1.42
C THR A 342 19.51 -3.87 1.00
N GLN A 343 18.54 -2.97 0.79
CA GLN A 343 18.85 -1.58 0.47
C GLN A 343 19.38 -0.86 1.70
N SER A 344 20.44 -0.06 1.49
CA SER A 344 20.98 0.76 2.56
C SER A 344 20.00 1.86 2.97
N THR A 345 19.84 2.06 4.27
CA THR A 345 19.02 3.12 4.85
C THR A 345 19.84 4.04 5.74
N HIS A 346 19.52 5.32 5.73
CA HIS A 346 20.05 6.31 6.65
C HIS A 346 18.95 6.77 7.58
N THR A 347 19.21 6.68 8.89
CA THR A 347 18.27 7.12 9.93
C THR A 347 18.96 8.12 10.83
N SER A 348 18.33 9.27 11.05
CA SER A 348 18.88 10.39 11.80
C SER A 348 17.82 11.02 12.71
N ILE A 349 18.27 11.93 13.59
CA ILE A 349 17.38 12.79 14.36
C ILE A 349 17.59 14.23 13.88
N ILE A 350 16.55 14.82 13.29
CA ILE A 350 16.55 16.23 12.92
C ILE A 350 15.77 17.04 13.95
N LYS A 351 16.09 18.34 14.10
CA LYS A 351 15.39 19.24 15.02
C LYS A 351 14.93 20.48 14.28
N GLU A 352 13.63 20.75 14.35
CA GLU A 352 13.01 21.94 13.76
C GLU A 352 11.95 22.50 14.70
N ASN A 353 11.95 23.81 14.92
CA ASN A 353 11.02 24.52 15.81
C ASN A 353 10.89 23.91 17.22
N GLY A 354 11.97 23.31 17.73
CA GLY A 354 12.00 22.68 19.05
C GLY A 354 11.37 21.28 19.12
N ILE A 355 11.02 20.69 17.99
CA ILE A 355 10.53 19.31 17.85
C ILE A 355 11.67 18.47 17.27
N SER A 356 11.92 17.31 17.87
CA SER A 356 12.83 16.31 17.31
C SER A 356 12.05 15.34 16.44
N TYR A 357 12.56 15.05 15.25
CA TYR A 357 11.98 14.08 14.33
C TYR A 357 13.01 12.98 14.10
N LEU A 358 12.62 11.74 14.36
CA LEU A 358 13.31 10.61 13.76
C LEU A 358 12.98 10.63 12.27
N GLN A 359 14.00 10.69 11.43
CA GLN A 359 13.89 10.68 9.98
C GLN A 359 14.60 9.44 9.45
N SER A 360 13.98 8.70 8.53
CA SER A 360 14.62 7.56 7.87
C SER A 360 14.30 7.56 6.38
N GLY A 361 15.25 7.14 5.55
CA GLY A 361 15.10 7.00 4.11
C GLY A 361 16.12 6.04 3.53
N SER A 362 15.93 5.61 2.29
CA SER A 362 17.00 4.94 1.54
C SER A 362 18.20 5.88 1.38
N VAL A 363 19.41 5.33 1.27
CA VAL A 363 20.61 6.15 0.99
C VAL A 363 20.63 6.63 -0.46
N SER A 364 20.12 5.82 -1.39
CA SER A 364 20.18 6.13 -2.83
C SER A 364 19.30 7.31 -3.22
N GLN A 365 18.12 7.45 -2.59
CA GLN A 365 17.13 8.48 -2.91
C GLN A 365 16.88 8.59 -4.43
N ALA A 366 16.63 7.43 -5.05
CA ALA A 366 16.34 7.29 -6.48
C ALA A 366 14.92 7.79 -6.83
N ILE A 367 14.70 9.10 -6.70
CA ILE A 367 13.38 9.74 -6.81
C ILE A 367 12.71 9.40 -8.13
N LEU A 368 11.53 8.76 -8.04
CA LEU A 368 10.72 8.34 -9.18
C LEU A 368 11.50 7.48 -10.20
N GLU A 369 12.52 6.73 -9.78
CA GLU A 369 13.24 5.83 -10.69
C GLU A 369 12.45 4.53 -10.91
N ARG A 370 12.06 3.89 -9.81
CA ARG A 370 11.35 2.61 -9.82
C ARG A 370 9.87 2.83 -10.13
N SER A 371 9.32 1.99 -11.02
CA SER A 371 7.90 1.97 -11.40
C SER A 371 7.43 0.53 -11.55
N GLY A 372 6.14 0.29 -11.35
CA GLY A 372 5.55 -1.04 -11.51
C GLY A 372 4.53 -1.39 -10.44
N ASP A 373 4.13 -2.65 -10.47
CA ASP A 373 3.26 -3.22 -9.47
C ASP A 373 4.03 -3.89 -8.33
N ARG A 374 3.37 -4.06 -7.18
CA ARG A 374 3.93 -4.66 -5.95
C ARG A 374 5.24 -4.03 -5.43
N ILE A 375 5.57 -2.83 -5.88
CA ILE A 375 6.73 -2.06 -5.45
C ILE A 375 6.39 -1.20 -4.23
N CYS A 376 7.28 -1.20 -3.25
CA CYS A 376 7.27 -0.21 -2.16
C CYS A 376 8.18 0.96 -2.51
N ILE A 377 7.91 2.10 -1.88
CA ILE A 377 8.74 3.29 -2.02
C ILE A 377 10.15 3.06 -1.46
N ASP A 378 11.13 3.63 -2.15
CA ASP A 378 12.54 3.63 -1.77
C ASP A 378 13.23 4.99 -2.03
N TRP A 379 12.45 6.07 -1.98
CA TRP A 379 12.92 7.46 -1.91
C TRP A 379 12.05 8.25 -0.92
N GLY A 380 12.45 9.48 -0.62
CA GLY A 380 11.78 10.26 0.41
C GLY A 380 12.10 9.77 1.81
N TYR A 381 11.31 10.22 2.79
CA TYR A 381 11.61 10.04 4.19
C TYR A 381 10.38 9.75 5.05
N LEU A 382 10.50 8.74 5.91
CA LEU A 382 9.59 8.49 7.03
C LEU A 382 9.96 9.41 8.21
N TYR A 383 8.94 9.95 8.88
CA TYR A 383 9.08 10.81 10.04
C TYR A 383 8.28 10.31 11.25
N LEU A 384 8.93 10.31 12.42
CA LEU A 384 8.32 10.08 13.72
C LEU A 384 8.74 11.20 14.71
N PRO A 385 7.87 12.18 14.97
CA PRO A 385 8.17 13.32 15.87
C PRO A 385 8.02 13.00 17.36
N ASP A 386 8.74 13.75 18.20
CA ASP A 386 8.57 13.78 19.68
C ASP A 386 7.34 14.59 20.15
N ILE A 387 6.36 14.79 19.27
CA ILE A 387 5.09 15.45 19.61
C ILE A 387 4.34 14.59 20.63
N ASN A 388 4.04 15.19 21.79
CA ASN A 388 3.40 14.53 22.93
C ASN A 388 4.16 13.30 23.47
N GLY A 389 5.45 13.17 23.24
CA GLY A 389 6.20 12.01 23.72
C GLY A 389 7.70 12.24 23.70
N GLN A 390 8.42 11.14 23.66
CA GLN A 390 9.85 11.08 23.47
C GLN A 390 10.13 10.13 22.32
N VAL A 391 11.18 10.41 21.56
CA VAL A 391 11.63 9.52 20.50
C VAL A 391 13.10 9.15 20.69
N SER A 392 13.48 7.98 20.21
CA SER A 392 14.88 7.53 20.23
C SER A 392 15.15 6.49 19.15
N LEU A 393 16.43 6.30 18.86
CA LEU A 393 16.96 5.28 17.95
C LEU A 393 17.79 4.26 18.74
N ALA A 394 17.68 2.99 18.40
CA ALA A 394 18.61 1.96 18.86
C ALA A 394 18.42 0.72 17.98
N ASN A 395 19.30 -0.29 18.10
CA ASN A 395 18.97 -1.60 17.56
C ASN A 395 17.70 -2.16 18.24
N ALA A 396 16.97 -3.02 17.54
CA ALA A 396 15.65 -3.49 17.97
C ALA A 396 15.66 -4.16 19.35
N LEU A 397 16.65 -5.01 19.61
CA LEU A 397 16.78 -5.76 20.87
C LEU A 397 16.99 -4.82 22.04
N THR A 398 18.00 -3.95 21.94
CA THR A 398 18.30 -2.95 22.97
C THR A 398 17.11 -2.04 23.22
N MET A 399 16.40 -1.61 22.17
CA MET A 399 15.24 -0.73 22.32
C MET A 399 14.13 -1.38 23.14
N GLU A 400 13.71 -2.57 22.73
CA GLU A 400 12.59 -3.28 23.35
C GLU A 400 12.94 -3.77 24.77
N GLU A 401 14.12 -4.34 24.97
CA GLU A 401 14.58 -4.81 26.27
C GLU A 401 14.70 -3.66 27.27
N TYR A 402 15.32 -2.54 26.86
CA TYR A 402 15.48 -1.37 27.71
C TYR A 402 14.12 -0.78 28.10
N PHE A 403 13.17 -0.71 27.17
CA PHE A 403 11.81 -0.26 27.46
C PHE A 403 11.09 -1.20 28.43
N CYS A 404 11.13 -2.51 28.20
CA CYS A 404 10.47 -3.48 29.07
C CYS A 404 11.03 -3.44 30.50
N GLN A 405 12.35 -3.34 30.65
CA GLN A 405 13.01 -3.28 31.95
C GLN A 405 12.74 -1.96 32.68
N THR A 406 12.95 -0.84 31.99
CA THR A 406 13.05 0.47 32.64
C THR A 406 11.80 1.35 32.50
N GLY A 407 10.95 1.08 31.50
CA GLY A 407 9.89 1.99 31.07
C GLY A 407 10.38 3.25 30.34
N ASN A 408 11.67 3.33 29.99
CA ASN A 408 12.26 4.47 29.28
C ASN A 408 12.77 4.06 27.90
N LEU A 409 13.13 5.05 27.08
CA LEU A 409 13.91 4.81 25.86
C LEU A 409 15.41 4.98 26.16
N PRO A 410 16.30 4.18 25.55
CA PRO A 410 17.73 4.43 25.63
C PRO A 410 18.04 5.78 25.00
N VAL A 411 19.02 6.51 25.54
CA VAL A 411 19.47 7.76 24.93
C VAL A 411 20.40 7.42 23.77
N TYR A 412 20.02 7.84 22.57
CA TYR A 412 20.87 7.76 21.39
C TYR A 412 20.80 9.07 20.63
N GLU A 413 21.94 9.73 20.52
CA GLU A 413 22.11 10.92 19.71
C GLU A 413 23.12 10.57 18.61
N GLY A 414 22.64 10.40 17.39
CA GLY A 414 23.48 9.99 16.27
C GLY A 414 22.68 9.63 15.03
N GLU A 415 23.42 9.30 13.98
CA GLU A 415 22.89 8.79 12.72
C GLU A 415 23.32 7.33 12.55
N ILE A 416 22.46 6.54 11.94
CA ILE A 416 22.71 5.13 11.67
C ILE A 416 22.55 4.90 10.18
N ILE A 417 23.61 4.39 9.55
CA ILE A 417 23.56 3.81 8.22
C ILE A 417 23.55 2.30 8.40
N SER A 418 22.54 1.64 7.84
CA SER A 418 22.41 0.18 7.83
C SER A 418 22.38 -0.30 6.38
N ASN A 419 23.04 -1.42 6.11
CA ASN A 419 23.09 -2.02 4.77
C ASN A 419 22.17 -3.25 4.63
N ASP A 420 21.55 -3.67 5.73
CA ASP A 420 20.64 -4.80 5.76
C ASP A 420 19.62 -4.66 6.91
N ARG A 421 18.59 -5.50 6.89
CA ARG A 421 17.54 -5.57 7.92
C ARG A 421 18.07 -5.79 9.35
N SER A 422 19.18 -6.51 9.52
CA SER A 422 19.72 -6.86 10.85
C SER A 422 20.35 -5.65 11.55
N SER A 423 20.91 -4.75 10.76
CA SER A 423 21.55 -3.51 11.20
C SER A 423 20.60 -2.31 11.22
N MET A 424 19.39 -2.43 10.63
CA MET A 424 18.38 -1.38 10.69
C MET A 424 18.00 -1.03 12.14
N PRO A 425 18.03 0.26 12.51
CA PRO A 425 17.56 0.67 13.82
C PRO A 425 16.04 0.53 13.94
N VAL A 426 15.56 0.62 15.18
CA VAL A 426 14.18 0.90 15.50
C VAL A 426 14.04 2.39 15.75
N MET A 427 13.01 2.98 15.15
CA MET A 427 12.51 4.32 15.45
C MET A 427 11.41 4.18 16.49
N ALA A 428 11.70 4.52 17.74
CA ALA A 428 10.76 4.36 18.84
C ALA A 428 10.15 5.70 19.27
N TYR A 429 8.87 5.65 19.62
CA TYR A 429 8.12 6.68 20.32
C TYR A 429 7.64 6.13 21.67
N MET A 430 7.73 6.95 22.71
CA MET A 430 7.26 6.59 24.04
C MET A 430 6.57 7.76 24.75
N ARG A 431 5.51 7.45 25.48
CA ARG A 431 4.84 8.37 26.41
C ARG A 431 4.72 7.75 27.80
N HIS A 432 5.34 8.37 28.78
CA HIS A 432 5.19 8.04 30.20
C HIS A 432 4.06 8.87 30.81
N PHE A 433 3.01 8.19 31.30
CA PHE A 433 1.90 8.84 32.01
C PHE A 433 2.12 8.92 33.54
N GLY A 434 3.06 8.16 34.08
CA GLY A 434 3.19 7.96 35.52
C GLY A 434 2.01 7.17 36.09
N LYS A 435 1.81 7.30 37.41
CA LYS A 435 0.66 6.69 38.10
C LYS A 435 -0.64 7.40 37.78
N THR A 436 -1.54 6.72 37.09
CA THR A 436 -2.87 7.25 36.74
C THR A 436 -3.93 6.14 36.68
N SER A 437 -5.19 6.49 36.95
CA SER A 437 -6.34 5.61 36.67
C SER A 437 -6.91 5.82 35.27
N GLN A 438 -6.61 6.96 34.63
CA GLN A 438 -7.03 7.25 33.26
C GLN A 438 -6.11 8.30 32.63
N ALA A 439 -5.68 8.07 31.40
CA ALA A 439 -4.96 9.05 30.60
C ALA A 439 -5.21 8.84 29.12
N ARG A 440 -4.94 9.87 28.31
CA ARG A 440 -5.02 9.78 26.85
C ARG A 440 -4.04 10.73 26.19
N SER A 441 -3.53 10.35 25.02
CA SER A 441 -2.72 11.20 24.17
C SER A 441 -2.79 10.71 22.73
N PHE A 442 -1.93 11.24 21.87
CA PHE A 442 -1.80 10.82 20.48
C PHE A 442 -0.36 11.02 20.02
N MET A 443 0.04 10.23 19.03
CA MET A 443 1.26 10.42 18.25
C MET A 443 0.92 10.65 16.77
N LEU A 444 1.91 11.10 16.02
CA LEU A 444 1.85 11.32 14.58
C LEU A 444 2.92 10.48 13.89
N ILE A 445 2.65 10.03 12.67
CA ILE A 445 3.63 9.40 11.79
C ILE A 445 3.30 9.82 10.36
N GLY A 446 4.30 10.03 9.52
CA GLY A 446 4.08 10.43 8.14
C GLY A 446 5.27 10.18 7.24
N TYR A 447 5.03 10.25 5.94
CA TYR A 447 6.03 9.96 4.91
C TYR A 447 6.06 11.11 3.89
N ASP A 448 7.21 11.73 3.68
CA ASP A 448 7.41 12.74 2.64
C ASP A 448 8.08 12.11 1.43
N GLU A 449 7.36 11.99 0.31
CA GLU A 449 7.90 11.41 -0.92
C GLU A 449 8.78 12.40 -1.70
N ILE A 450 8.84 13.69 -1.33
CA ILE A 450 9.54 14.78 -2.04
C ILE A 450 8.94 15.07 -3.43
N LYS A 451 8.85 14.05 -4.26
CA LYS A 451 8.15 13.99 -5.53
C LYS A 451 7.32 12.72 -5.56
N ASP A 452 6.10 12.90 -6.02
CA ASP A 452 5.02 11.95 -5.81
C ASP A 452 4.64 11.26 -7.13
N ILE A 453 4.74 12.00 -8.25
CA ILE A 453 4.37 11.47 -9.56
C ILE A 453 5.07 12.20 -10.70
N ARG A 454 5.40 11.47 -11.77
CA ARG A 454 5.85 12.05 -13.05
C ARG A 454 4.69 12.03 -14.02
N TYR A 455 4.21 13.19 -14.44
CA TYR A 455 3.12 13.33 -15.41
C TYR A 455 3.57 14.15 -16.61
N MET A 456 3.44 13.59 -17.82
CA MET A 456 3.91 14.22 -19.07
C MET A 456 5.36 14.70 -18.98
N ASN A 457 6.23 13.86 -18.41
CA ASN A 457 7.66 14.10 -18.18
C ASN A 457 7.98 15.26 -17.21
N VAL A 458 7.04 15.63 -16.34
CA VAL A 458 7.23 16.63 -15.29
C VAL A 458 6.98 16.01 -13.92
N ASP A 459 7.89 16.25 -12.98
CA ASP A 459 7.85 15.68 -11.62
C ASP A 459 7.12 16.61 -10.66
N TYR A 460 5.98 16.15 -10.16
CA TYR A 460 5.10 16.90 -9.28
C TYR A 460 5.22 16.43 -7.84
N PRO A 461 5.24 17.36 -6.86
CA PRO A 461 4.93 17.02 -5.49
C PRO A 461 3.42 16.80 -5.33
N ALA A 462 3.01 16.16 -4.24
CA ALA A 462 1.61 16.06 -3.87
C ALA A 462 0.99 17.43 -3.55
N TYR A 463 -0.33 17.48 -3.56
CA TYR A 463 -1.11 18.70 -3.45
C TYR A 463 -0.77 19.49 -2.17
N TRP A 464 -0.57 18.82 -1.03
CA TRP A 464 -0.21 19.47 0.24
C TRP A 464 1.10 20.29 0.18
N ALA A 465 2.05 19.88 -0.66
CA ALA A 465 3.38 20.47 -0.79
C ALA A 465 3.52 21.41 -2.01
N ARG A 466 2.46 21.58 -2.82
CA ARG A 466 2.52 22.33 -4.09
C ARG A 466 2.98 23.78 -3.97
N GLU A 467 2.75 24.42 -2.81
CA GLU A 467 3.17 25.79 -2.49
C GLU A 467 4.45 25.85 -1.64
N GLY A 468 5.19 24.74 -1.54
CA GLY A 468 6.45 24.65 -0.80
C GLY A 468 6.30 24.46 0.72
N LYS A 469 5.12 24.02 1.19
CA LYS A 469 4.91 23.63 2.59
C LYS A 469 5.85 22.47 2.93
N SER A 470 6.58 22.57 4.04
CA SER A 470 7.45 21.48 4.51
C SER A 470 6.66 20.43 5.28
N ILE A 471 7.14 19.19 5.33
CA ILE A 471 6.51 18.13 6.11
C ILE A 471 6.46 18.47 7.61
N THR A 472 7.47 19.17 8.14
CA THR A 472 7.51 19.62 9.54
C THR A 472 6.44 20.67 9.84
N GLN A 473 6.18 21.61 8.93
CA GLN A 473 5.03 22.51 9.02
C GLN A 473 3.70 21.73 9.03
N ALA A 474 3.56 20.72 8.18
CA ALA A 474 2.37 19.87 8.17
C ALA A 474 2.17 19.10 9.49
N PHE A 475 3.23 18.57 10.11
CA PHE A 475 3.15 17.95 11.44
C PHE A 475 2.71 18.93 12.52
N GLU A 476 3.23 20.16 12.51
CA GLU A 476 2.83 21.21 13.45
C GLU A 476 1.36 21.60 13.27
N GLU A 477 0.90 21.80 12.03
CA GLU A 477 -0.50 22.08 11.70
C GLU A 477 -1.42 20.95 12.17
N MET A 478 -1.04 19.69 11.92
CA MET A 478 -1.76 18.51 12.39
C MET A 478 -1.85 18.46 13.93
N ARG A 479 -0.71 18.64 14.63
CA ARG A 479 -0.67 18.70 16.10
C ARG A 479 -1.61 19.75 16.65
N ASP A 480 -1.55 20.96 16.12
CA ASP A 480 -2.28 22.11 16.66
C ASP A 480 -3.80 22.02 16.39
N ASN A 481 -4.19 21.29 15.33
CA ASN A 481 -5.59 21.12 14.92
C ASN A 481 -6.18 19.74 15.27
N TYR A 482 -5.48 18.91 16.06
CA TYR A 482 -5.87 17.52 16.38
C TYR A 482 -7.37 17.35 16.68
N ARG A 483 -7.92 18.13 17.63
CA ARG A 483 -9.33 17.98 18.03
C ARG A 483 -10.30 18.28 16.89
N GLN A 484 -10.04 19.35 16.14
CA GLN A 484 -10.86 19.72 15.00
C GLN A 484 -10.82 18.64 13.92
N ILE A 485 -9.64 18.09 13.63
CA ILE A 485 -9.48 17.02 12.63
C ILE A 485 -10.19 15.74 13.07
N MET A 486 -10.09 15.34 14.34
CA MET A 486 -10.83 14.18 14.87
C MET A 486 -12.35 14.37 14.78
N ASP A 487 -12.87 15.57 15.05
CA ASP A 487 -14.29 15.86 14.91
C ASP A 487 -14.74 15.81 13.45
N LEU A 488 -13.93 16.31 12.50
CA LEU A 488 -14.20 16.21 11.06
C LEU A 488 -14.21 14.75 10.58
N CYS A 489 -13.23 13.95 10.99
CA CYS A 489 -13.14 12.52 10.68
C CYS A 489 -14.39 11.76 11.17
N ARG A 490 -14.83 12.03 12.41
CA ARG A 490 -16.01 11.37 12.97
C ARG A 490 -17.32 11.80 12.30
N GLU A 491 -17.42 13.04 11.84
CA GLU A 491 -18.58 13.47 11.05
C GLU A 491 -18.56 12.80 9.66
N GLN A 492 -17.39 12.70 9.01
CA GLN A 492 -17.25 11.97 7.75
C GLN A 492 -17.63 10.48 7.92
N ASP A 493 -17.15 9.83 8.98
CA ASP A 493 -17.47 8.44 9.31
C ASP A 493 -18.99 8.24 9.42
N LYS A 494 -19.66 9.16 10.12
CA LYS A 494 -21.11 9.16 10.26
C LYS A 494 -21.81 9.32 8.91
N ILE A 495 -21.41 10.30 8.09
CA ILE A 495 -22.02 10.56 6.79
C ILE A 495 -21.95 9.32 5.91
N ILE A 496 -20.75 8.75 5.71
CA ILE A 496 -20.57 7.57 4.86
C ILE A 496 -21.38 6.39 5.38
N TYR A 497 -21.34 6.11 6.69
CA TYR A 497 -22.07 4.99 7.27
C TYR A 497 -23.59 5.16 7.14
N GLU A 498 -24.12 6.35 7.48
CA GLU A 498 -25.57 6.60 7.41
C GLU A 498 -26.09 6.61 5.97
N ASP A 499 -25.31 7.13 5.02
CA ASP A 499 -25.66 7.14 3.60
C ASP A 499 -25.70 5.70 3.05
N ALA A 500 -24.69 4.89 3.37
CA ALA A 500 -24.64 3.49 3.00
C ALA A 500 -25.78 2.68 3.65
N LEU A 501 -26.07 2.93 4.93
CA LEU A 501 -27.19 2.27 5.62
C LEU A 501 -28.53 2.59 4.95
N ARG A 502 -28.74 3.84 4.51
CA ARG A 502 -29.95 4.23 3.77
C ARG A 502 -30.01 3.61 2.37
N GLY A 503 -28.86 3.44 1.71
CA GLY A 503 -28.76 2.82 0.39
C GLY A 503 -28.96 1.30 0.42
N GLY A 504 -28.71 0.64 1.55
CA GLY A 504 -28.82 -0.80 1.69
C GLY A 504 -29.20 -1.23 3.11
N ASN A 505 -28.24 -1.75 3.84
CA ASN A 505 -28.41 -2.25 5.21
C ASN A 505 -27.08 -2.13 5.99
N GLU A 506 -27.06 -2.64 7.22
CA GLU A 506 -25.87 -2.62 8.09
C GLU A 506 -24.65 -3.29 7.44
N LYS A 507 -24.82 -4.46 6.80
CA LYS A 507 -23.71 -5.15 6.12
C LYS A 507 -23.12 -4.33 4.98
N TYR A 508 -23.98 -3.64 4.23
CA TYR A 508 -23.55 -2.75 3.16
C TYR A 508 -22.83 -1.51 3.72
N ALA A 509 -23.32 -0.95 4.83
CA ALA A 509 -22.67 0.18 5.51
C ALA A 509 -21.29 -0.17 6.06
N GLU A 510 -21.15 -1.33 6.68
CA GLU A 510 -19.85 -1.83 7.16
C GLU A 510 -18.88 -2.11 6.02
N LEU A 511 -19.36 -2.71 4.91
CA LEU A 511 -18.54 -2.95 3.72
C LEU A 511 -18.00 -1.63 3.13
N LEU A 512 -18.87 -0.63 2.93
CA LEU A 512 -18.44 0.67 2.40
C LEU A 512 -17.54 1.43 3.38
N SER A 513 -17.73 1.24 4.69
CA SER A 513 -16.85 1.82 5.71
C SER A 513 -15.43 1.26 5.62
N ALA A 514 -15.29 -0.06 5.41
CA ALA A 514 -13.99 -0.70 5.21
C ALA A 514 -13.33 -0.30 3.88
N SER A 515 -14.11 -0.12 2.80
CA SER A 515 -13.57 0.18 1.46
C SER A 515 -13.20 1.66 1.25
N TYR A 516 -13.63 2.58 2.11
CA TYR A 516 -13.40 4.02 1.92
C TYR A 516 -11.90 4.37 1.83
N ARG A 517 -11.11 4.00 2.86
CA ARG A 517 -9.64 4.22 2.86
C ARG A 517 -8.94 3.40 1.79
N GLN A 518 -9.42 2.18 1.50
CA GLN A 518 -8.89 1.35 0.42
C GLN A 518 -8.97 2.06 -0.93
N CYS A 519 -10.12 2.65 -1.24
CA CYS A 519 -10.33 3.38 -2.49
C CYS A 519 -9.46 4.65 -2.54
N LEU A 520 -9.50 5.50 -1.50
CA LEU A 520 -8.78 6.77 -1.54
C LEU A 520 -7.26 6.60 -1.49
N ALA A 521 -6.76 5.62 -0.74
CA ALA A 521 -5.32 5.35 -0.64
C ALA A 521 -4.77 4.64 -1.89
N ALA A 522 -5.62 4.21 -2.83
CA ALA A 522 -5.17 3.78 -4.14
C ALA A 522 -4.84 4.96 -5.08
N HIS A 523 -4.93 6.21 -4.62
CA HIS A 523 -4.79 7.39 -5.45
C HIS A 523 -3.76 8.40 -4.92
N LYS A 524 -3.30 9.27 -5.81
CA LYS A 524 -2.39 10.38 -5.51
C LYS A 524 -2.96 11.71 -6.01
N LEU A 525 -3.05 12.71 -5.13
CA LEU A 525 -3.56 14.05 -5.43
C LEU A 525 -2.42 15.04 -5.63
N PHE A 526 -2.44 15.78 -6.74
CA PHE A 526 -1.46 16.82 -7.04
C PHE A 526 -2.07 17.93 -7.92
N GLN A 527 -1.30 19.00 -8.14
CA GLN A 527 -1.68 20.10 -9.03
C GLN A 527 -0.63 20.27 -10.12
N ASP A 528 -1.08 20.35 -11.37
CA ASP A 528 -0.18 20.59 -12.51
C ASP A 528 0.24 22.06 -12.62
N ASN A 529 1.17 22.35 -13.55
CA ASN A 529 1.66 23.72 -13.77
C ASN A 529 0.60 24.69 -14.36
N LYS A 530 -0.55 24.19 -14.78
CA LYS A 530 -1.69 24.97 -15.28
C LYS A 530 -2.70 25.26 -14.17
N GLY A 531 -2.50 24.71 -12.97
CA GLY A 531 -3.40 24.84 -11.83
C GLY A 531 -4.52 23.79 -11.79
N ASN A 532 -4.51 22.80 -12.69
CA ASN A 532 -5.49 21.72 -12.69
C ASN A 532 -5.26 20.78 -11.51
N ILE A 533 -6.34 20.40 -10.84
CA ILE A 533 -6.33 19.34 -9.84
C ILE A 533 -6.33 17.99 -10.56
N LEU A 534 -5.37 17.13 -10.24
CA LEU A 534 -5.22 15.80 -10.81
C LEU A 534 -5.18 14.76 -9.70
N TYR A 535 -5.89 13.64 -9.89
CA TYR A 535 -6.03 12.60 -8.88
C TYR A 535 -5.89 11.23 -9.54
N PHE A 536 -4.72 10.62 -9.45
CA PHE A 536 -4.38 9.42 -10.23
C PHE A 536 -4.49 8.18 -9.37
N SER A 537 -5.25 7.19 -9.84
CA SER A 537 -5.20 5.86 -9.24
C SER A 537 -3.93 5.11 -9.62
N LYS A 538 -3.52 4.16 -8.79
CA LYS A 538 -2.66 3.05 -9.16
C LYS A 538 -3.51 1.78 -9.16
N GLU A 539 -3.48 1.07 -10.28
CA GLU A 539 -4.05 -0.26 -10.38
C GLU A 539 -3.18 -1.27 -9.62
N ASN A 540 -3.60 -1.59 -8.40
CA ASN A 540 -2.85 -2.45 -7.50
C ASN A 540 -3.10 -3.94 -7.81
N ASN A 541 -2.03 -4.72 -7.84
CA ASN A 541 -2.07 -6.17 -8.11
C ASN A 541 -2.50 -6.53 -9.56
N SER A 542 -2.44 -5.57 -10.48
CA SER A 542 -2.71 -5.70 -11.91
C SER A 542 -1.88 -4.67 -12.69
N ASN A 543 -0.60 -4.99 -12.93
CA ASN A 543 0.38 -4.21 -13.72
C ASN A 543 0.80 -2.82 -13.19
N GLY A 544 0.09 -2.24 -12.21
CA GLY A 544 0.45 -0.92 -11.68
C GLY A 544 0.09 0.23 -12.61
N CYS A 545 -0.88 0.04 -13.51
CA CYS A 545 -1.32 1.06 -14.46
C CYS A 545 -1.79 2.34 -13.73
N VAL A 546 -1.40 3.49 -14.26
CA VAL A 546 -1.78 4.79 -13.72
C VAL A 546 -3.11 5.19 -14.31
N ASN A 547 -4.08 5.45 -13.42
CA ASN A 547 -5.34 6.08 -13.77
C ASN A 547 -6.13 5.30 -14.84
N THR A 548 -6.17 3.97 -14.68
CA THR A 548 -6.93 3.05 -15.54
C THR A 548 -8.40 3.47 -15.59
N VAL A 549 -8.94 3.63 -16.79
CA VAL A 549 -10.26 4.25 -17.01
C VAL A 549 -11.39 3.33 -16.58
N ASP A 550 -11.31 2.04 -16.92
CA ASP A 550 -12.27 1.01 -16.54
C ASP A 550 -12.22 0.66 -15.04
N LEU A 551 -11.22 1.13 -14.29
CA LEU A 551 -11.22 1.18 -12.81
C LEU A 551 -11.72 2.51 -12.24
N SER A 552 -11.47 3.61 -12.94
CA SER A 552 -12.04 4.91 -12.59
C SER A 552 -13.57 4.88 -12.68
N TYR A 553 -14.12 4.13 -13.64
CA TYR A 553 -15.55 3.94 -13.81
C TYR A 553 -16.28 3.33 -12.59
N PRO A 554 -15.89 2.14 -12.07
CA PRO A 554 -16.54 1.53 -10.90
C PRO A 554 -16.24 2.25 -9.58
N SER A 555 -15.15 3.03 -9.48
CA SER A 555 -14.88 3.85 -8.29
C SER A 555 -15.67 5.18 -8.27
N ALA A 556 -16.15 5.63 -9.43
CA ALA A 556 -16.85 6.91 -9.60
C ALA A 556 -18.03 7.17 -8.65
N PRO A 557 -18.89 6.20 -8.25
CA PRO A 557 -20.01 6.49 -7.36
C PRO A 557 -19.60 7.18 -6.05
N LEU A 558 -18.43 6.84 -5.48
CA LEU A 558 -17.91 7.49 -4.29
C LEU A 558 -17.66 9.00 -4.55
N PHE A 559 -16.95 9.32 -5.63
CA PHE A 559 -16.60 10.69 -5.97
C PHE A 559 -17.78 11.50 -6.49
N LEU A 560 -18.72 10.89 -7.22
CA LEU A 560 -19.95 11.55 -7.66
C LEU A 560 -20.81 11.99 -6.47
N LEU A 561 -20.86 11.20 -5.41
CA LEU A 561 -21.64 11.54 -4.20
C LEU A 561 -20.96 12.61 -3.35
N TYR A 562 -19.62 12.56 -3.22
CA TYR A 562 -18.94 13.33 -2.18
C TYR A 562 -17.95 14.38 -2.69
N ASN A 563 -17.36 14.26 -3.89
CA ASN A 563 -16.57 15.34 -4.49
C ASN A 563 -16.29 15.12 -5.99
N THR A 564 -17.06 15.78 -6.86
CA THR A 564 -16.88 15.70 -8.32
C THR A 564 -15.54 16.27 -8.82
N THR A 565 -14.86 17.11 -8.04
CA THR A 565 -13.54 17.67 -8.40
C THR A 565 -12.49 16.57 -8.51
N LEU A 566 -12.53 15.57 -7.63
CA LEU A 566 -11.59 14.44 -7.65
C LEU A 566 -11.81 13.57 -8.91
N LEU A 567 -13.07 13.28 -9.25
CA LEU A 567 -13.40 12.53 -10.47
C LEU A 567 -13.03 13.31 -11.75
N LYS A 568 -13.21 14.63 -11.75
CA LYS A 568 -12.70 15.48 -12.84
C LYS A 568 -11.17 15.39 -12.94
N GLY A 569 -10.46 15.31 -11.82
CA GLY A 569 -9.01 15.14 -11.80
C GLY A 569 -8.54 13.82 -12.41
N MET A 570 -9.31 12.74 -12.26
CA MET A 570 -9.08 11.46 -12.94
C MET A 570 -9.35 11.57 -14.45
N ILE A 571 -10.43 12.24 -14.85
CA ILE A 571 -10.82 12.33 -16.27
C ILE A 571 -9.93 13.31 -17.04
N ARG A 572 -9.57 14.44 -16.43
CA ARG A 572 -8.80 15.52 -17.06
C ARG A 572 -7.48 15.02 -17.63
N SER A 573 -6.78 14.13 -16.93
CA SER A 573 -5.50 13.58 -17.41
C SER A 573 -5.66 12.67 -18.63
N ILE A 574 -6.75 11.90 -18.72
CA ILE A 574 -7.07 11.11 -19.92
C ILE A 574 -7.37 12.03 -21.10
N LEU A 575 -8.16 13.09 -20.87
CA LEU A 575 -8.46 14.07 -21.93
C LEU A 575 -7.19 14.78 -22.44
N ASP A 576 -6.30 15.16 -21.53
CA ASP A 576 -5.04 15.81 -21.87
C ASP A 576 -4.10 14.85 -22.63
N TYR A 577 -4.01 13.58 -22.22
CA TYR A 577 -3.21 12.56 -22.89
C TYR A 577 -3.73 12.25 -24.31
N CYS A 578 -5.03 12.02 -24.47
CA CYS A 578 -5.62 11.72 -25.78
C CYS A 578 -5.56 12.89 -26.78
N GLN A 579 -5.34 14.11 -26.30
CA GLN A 579 -5.11 15.29 -27.15
C GLN A 579 -3.63 15.54 -27.45
N SER A 580 -2.73 14.85 -26.76
CA SER A 580 -1.28 14.98 -26.95
C SER A 580 -0.80 14.18 -28.17
N GLU A 581 0.39 14.51 -28.67
CA GLU A 581 1.05 13.75 -29.75
C GLU A 581 1.49 12.34 -29.31
N HIS A 582 1.44 12.04 -28.01
CA HIS A 582 1.79 10.72 -27.47
C HIS A 582 0.71 9.67 -27.72
N TRP A 583 -0.55 10.09 -27.91
CA TRP A 583 -1.65 9.20 -28.25
C TRP A 583 -1.91 9.21 -29.76
N GLY A 584 -1.71 8.08 -30.42
CA GLY A 584 -1.78 7.97 -31.88
C GLY A 584 -3.18 7.76 -32.46
N PHE A 585 -4.22 7.71 -31.62
CA PHE A 585 -5.60 7.46 -32.04
C PHE A 585 -6.49 8.68 -31.83
N ALA A 586 -7.31 9.02 -32.84
CA ALA A 586 -8.18 10.18 -32.78
C ALA A 586 -9.60 9.86 -32.28
N ASP A 587 -10.00 8.60 -32.35
CA ASP A 587 -11.41 8.19 -32.35
C ASP A 587 -11.85 7.45 -31.09
N PHE A 588 -10.95 7.16 -30.14
CA PHE A 588 -11.29 6.56 -28.85
C PHE A 588 -10.34 6.98 -27.72
N ALA A 589 -10.77 6.77 -26.48
CA ALA A 589 -10.02 7.10 -25.26
C ALA A 589 -8.89 6.08 -24.98
N ALA A 590 -7.82 6.52 -24.32
CA ALA A 590 -6.78 5.62 -23.82
C ALA A 590 -7.26 4.86 -22.58
N HIS A 591 -6.67 3.68 -22.35
CA HIS A 591 -6.94 2.83 -21.20
C HIS A 591 -6.31 3.38 -19.91
N ASP A 592 -5.03 3.78 -19.99
CA ASP A 592 -4.24 4.24 -18.85
C ASP A 592 -3.20 5.29 -19.28
N LEU A 593 -2.39 5.76 -18.33
CA LEU A 593 -1.37 6.79 -18.54
C LEU A 593 0.07 6.29 -18.36
N GLY A 594 0.28 4.99 -18.17
CA GLY A 594 1.58 4.38 -17.93
C GLY A 594 1.59 3.54 -16.67
N THR A 595 2.77 3.39 -16.07
CA THR A 595 2.97 2.53 -14.91
C THR A 595 3.44 3.35 -13.71
N TYR A 596 2.76 3.23 -12.58
CA TYR A 596 2.96 4.12 -11.43
C TYR A 596 4.40 4.07 -10.90
N PRO A 597 5.06 5.23 -10.67
CA PRO A 597 4.52 6.59 -10.64
C PRO A 597 4.76 7.37 -11.96
N HIS A 598 4.97 6.70 -13.09
CA HIS A 598 5.22 7.30 -14.40
C HIS A 598 3.96 7.35 -15.25
N ALA A 599 3.35 8.52 -15.31
CA ALA A 599 2.19 8.85 -16.12
C ALA A 599 2.61 9.54 -17.43
N ASN A 600 3.40 8.85 -18.27
CA ASN A 600 4.02 9.40 -19.48
C ASN A 600 3.48 8.81 -20.80
N GLY A 601 2.52 7.91 -20.72
CA GLY A 601 1.87 7.27 -21.87
C GLY A 601 1.44 5.85 -21.55
N GLN A 602 0.42 5.36 -22.27
CA GLN A 602 -0.24 4.09 -21.99
C GLN A 602 0.73 2.91 -21.90
N ALA A 603 0.54 2.06 -20.90
CA ALA A 603 1.30 0.84 -20.66
C ALA A 603 0.56 -0.43 -21.13
N TYR A 604 -0.77 -0.47 -21.03
CA TYR A 604 -1.53 -1.71 -21.25
C TYR A 604 -1.54 -2.22 -22.70
N SER A 605 -1.54 -1.31 -23.68
CA SER A 605 -1.62 -1.68 -25.10
C SER A 605 -0.91 -0.71 -26.04
N ILE A 606 -1.03 -0.93 -27.35
CA ILE A 606 -0.37 -0.15 -28.40
C ILE A 606 -0.86 1.31 -28.42
N THR A 607 0.04 2.24 -28.70
CA THR A 607 -0.28 3.68 -28.78
C THR A 607 -0.36 4.20 -30.22
N LYS A 608 -0.07 3.36 -31.21
CA LYS A 608 -0.08 3.67 -32.64
C LYS A 608 -0.69 2.51 -33.43
N PRO A 609 -1.40 2.76 -34.55
CA PRO A 609 -2.05 1.72 -35.33
C PRO A 609 -1.07 0.62 -35.77
N GLN A 610 -1.33 -0.61 -35.32
CA GLN A 610 -0.68 -1.85 -35.74
C GLN A 610 -1.77 -2.93 -35.84
N ASN A 611 -1.77 -3.73 -36.91
CA ASN A 611 -2.96 -4.50 -37.31
C ASN A 611 -3.40 -5.62 -36.33
N GLU A 612 -2.57 -6.05 -35.38
CA GLU A 612 -2.82 -7.26 -34.59
C GLU A 612 -3.19 -7.02 -33.11
N SER A 613 -3.13 -5.77 -32.60
CA SER A 613 -3.34 -5.48 -31.16
C SER A 613 -4.38 -4.39 -30.87
N PHE A 614 -5.16 -3.98 -31.88
CA PHE A 614 -6.11 -2.86 -31.75
C PHE A 614 -7.16 -3.09 -30.65
N GLY A 615 -7.78 -4.27 -30.61
CA GLY A 615 -8.84 -4.62 -29.65
C GLY A 615 -8.37 -4.69 -28.19
N SER A 616 -7.06 -4.74 -27.94
CA SER A 616 -6.52 -4.73 -26.57
C SER A 616 -6.50 -3.33 -25.95
N ASN A 617 -6.79 -2.27 -26.70
CA ASN A 617 -6.96 -0.91 -26.16
C ASN A 617 -8.34 -0.65 -25.53
N MET A 618 -9.25 -1.62 -25.60
CA MET A 618 -10.63 -1.50 -25.13
C MET A 618 -11.37 -0.24 -25.64
N PRO A 619 -11.33 0.08 -26.96
CA PRO A 619 -11.79 1.37 -27.48
C PRO A 619 -13.26 1.70 -27.16
N ILE A 620 -14.14 0.68 -27.10
CA ILE A 620 -15.56 0.89 -26.77
C ILE A 620 -15.77 1.08 -25.28
N GLU A 621 -15.08 0.27 -24.47
CA GLU A 621 -15.13 0.30 -23.00
C GLU A 621 -14.73 1.70 -22.51
N GLU A 622 -13.54 2.17 -22.87
CA GLU A 622 -12.99 3.40 -22.30
C GLU A 622 -13.67 4.66 -22.80
N SER A 623 -13.99 4.70 -24.09
CA SER A 623 -14.75 5.80 -24.66
C SER A 623 -16.14 5.90 -24.04
N GLY A 624 -16.81 4.74 -23.83
CA GLY A 624 -18.12 4.65 -23.18
C GLY A 624 -18.06 5.09 -21.72
N ASN A 625 -17.03 4.63 -20.99
CA ASN A 625 -16.78 4.96 -19.59
C ASN A 625 -16.57 6.46 -19.41
N ILE A 626 -15.60 7.08 -20.09
CA ILE A 626 -15.31 8.52 -19.94
C ILE A 626 -16.52 9.37 -20.30
N LEU A 627 -17.20 9.10 -21.42
CA LEU A 627 -18.40 9.85 -21.80
C LEU A 627 -19.48 9.75 -20.72
N THR A 628 -19.72 8.56 -20.19
CA THR A 628 -20.70 8.32 -19.12
C THR A 628 -20.33 9.08 -17.84
N LEU A 629 -19.07 9.06 -17.43
CA LEU A 629 -18.59 9.77 -16.26
C LEU A 629 -18.72 11.29 -16.41
N ILE A 630 -18.35 11.84 -17.56
CA ILE A 630 -18.51 13.28 -17.85
C ILE A 630 -19.99 13.66 -17.82
N ALA A 631 -20.88 12.86 -18.42
CA ALA A 631 -22.32 13.11 -18.38
C ALA A 631 -22.89 13.05 -16.95
N ALA A 632 -22.41 12.12 -16.11
CA ALA A 632 -22.80 12.03 -14.71
C ALA A 632 -22.40 13.29 -13.92
N ILE A 633 -21.16 13.76 -14.08
CA ILE A 633 -20.69 15.03 -13.49
C ILE A 633 -21.55 16.20 -14.00
N ALA A 634 -21.78 16.27 -15.31
CA ALA A 634 -22.59 17.32 -15.93
C ALA A 634 -24.01 17.38 -15.35
N ARG A 635 -24.63 16.23 -15.09
CA ARG A 635 -25.97 16.14 -14.48
C ARG A 635 -25.97 16.62 -13.03
N ILE A 636 -24.94 16.30 -12.26
CA ILE A 636 -24.82 16.70 -10.85
C ILE A 636 -24.58 18.20 -10.74
N GLU A 637 -23.68 18.75 -11.57
CA GLU A 637 -23.30 20.17 -11.49
C GLU A 637 -24.20 21.09 -12.31
N GLY A 638 -24.95 20.55 -13.27
CA GLY A 638 -25.78 21.31 -14.19
C GLY A 638 -25.02 22.12 -15.24
N GLN A 639 -23.71 21.88 -15.40
CA GLN A 639 -22.82 22.57 -16.33
C GLN A 639 -21.64 21.70 -16.77
N CYS A 640 -20.93 22.12 -17.82
CA CYS A 640 -19.71 21.46 -18.32
C CYS A 640 -18.55 22.44 -18.54
N ASP A 641 -18.50 23.55 -17.79
CA ASP A 641 -17.58 24.67 -18.05
C ASP A 641 -16.10 24.32 -17.90
N TRP A 642 -15.81 23.21 -17.22
CA TRP A 642 -14.46 22.68 -17.08
C TRP A 642 -13.96 21.98 -18.35
N LEU A 643 -14.82 21.71 -19.35
CA LEU A 643 -14.45 21.15 -20.65
C LEU A 643 -14.15 22.27 -21.66
N SER A 644 -13.05 22.09 -22.39
CA SER A 644 -12.68 22.98 -23.50
C SER A 644 -13.50 22.68 -24.77
N ALA A 645 -13.45 23.61 -25.74
CA ALA A 645 -14.04 23.35 -27.06
C ALA A 645 -13.35 22.20 -27.81
N GLU A 646 -12.04 21.98 -27.59
CA GLU A 646 -11.32 20.85 -28.16
C GLU A 646 -11.71 19.53 -27.48
N ASP A 647 -11.96 19.55 -26.16
CA ASP A 647 -12.50 18.40 -25.43
C ASP A 647 -13.83 17.98 -26.06
N LEU A 648 -14.76 18.90 -26.26
CA LEU A 648 -16.08 18.60 -26.85
C LEU A 648 -15.98 18.04 -28.28
N LYS A 649 -15.00 18.50 -29.08
CA LYS A 649 -14.74 17.94 -30.43
C LYS A 649 -14.17 16.52 -30.35
N MET A 650 -13.32 16.24 -29.38
CA MET A 650 -12.79 14.89 -29.15
C MET A 650 -13.88 13.93 -28.67
N LEU A 651 -14.67 14.34 -27.67
CA LEU A 651 -15.81 13.57 -27.18
C LEU A 651 -16.81 13.23 -28.29
N LYS A 652 -17.00 14.14 -29.26
CA LYS A 652 -17.81 13.88 -30.45
C LYS A 652 -17.25 12.75 -31.30
N ARG A 653 -15.93 12.72 -31.55
CA ARG A 653 -15.29 11.65 -32.32
C ARG A 653 -15.48 10.30 -31.64
N TRP A 654 -15.31 10.26 -30.32
CA TRP A 654 -15.56 9.07 -29.52
C TRP A 654 -17.02 8.60 -29.62
N ALA A 655 -17.98 9.52 -29.51
CA ALA A 655 -19.40 9.18 -29.67
C ALA A 655 -19.74 8.68 -31.08
N ILE A 656 -19.08 9.20 -32.13
CA ILE A 656 -19.21 8.70 -33.50
C ILE A 656 -18.67 7.27 -33.58
N TYR A 657 -17.47 7.02 -33.03
CA TYR A 657 -16.86 5.69 -33.01
C TYR A 657 -17.75 4.67 -32.29
N LEU A 658 -18.29 5.01 -31.11
CA LEU A 658 -19.21 4.14 -30.36
C LEU A 658 -20.49 3.83 -31.14
N ARG A 659 -21.06 4.82 -31.83
CA ARG A 659 -22.24 4.62 -32.67
C ARG A 659 -21.95 3.67 -33.84
N GLU A 660 -20.78 3.79 -34.45
CA GLU A 660 -20.41 3.04 -35.65
C GLU A 660 -19.95 1.61 -35.34
N ASN A 661 -19.33 1.38 -34.18
CA ASN A 661 -18.68 0.11 -33.85
C ASN A 661 -19.33 -0.63 -32.66
N GLY A 662 -20.27 0.01 -31.94
CA GLY A 662 -20.78 -0.52 -30.68
C GLY A 662 -22.15 -1.19 -30.72
N GLN A 663 -22.86 -1.16 -31.84
CA GLN A 663 -24.14 -1.90 -31.94
C GLN A 663 -23.92 -3.42 -31.84
N ASP A 664 -22.94 -3.93 -32.58
CA ASP A 664 -22.49 -5.31 -32.54
C ASP A 664 -20.96 -5.31 -32.49
N PRO A 665 -20.37 -5.27 -31.27
CA PRO A 665 -18.94 -5.08 -31.11
C PRO A 665 -18.10 -6.19 -31.76
N GLU A 666 -17.08 -5.80 -32.54
CA GLU A 666 -16.05 -6.74 -32.98
C GLU A 666 -15.16 -7.21 -31.81
N ASN A 667 -14.19 -8.09 -32.11
CA ASN A 667 -13.32 -8.71 -31.14
C ASN A 667 -12.41 -7.71 -30.40
N GLN A 668 -12.74 -7.38 -29.15
CA GLN A 668 -11.92 -6.56 -28.24
C GLN A 668 -12.02 -7.07 -26.80
N LEU A 669 -11.13 -6.56 -25.93
CA LEU A 669 -11.22 -6.76 -24.48
C LEU A 669 -12.29 -5.85 -23.87
N CYS A 670 -12.79 -6.23 -22.71
CA CYS A 670 -13.55 -5.38 -21.79
C CYS A 670 -12.89 -5.48 -20.41
N THR A 671 -13.41 -4.73 -19.43
CA THR A 671 -12.87 -4.70 -18.06
C THR A 671 -12.72 -6.08 -17.41
N ASP A 672 -13.54 -7.07 -17.79
CA ASP A 672 -13.37 -8.47 -17.41
C ASP A 672 -12.29 -9.15 -18.30
N ASP A 673 -11.10 -8.55 -18.38
CA ASP A 673 -10.05 -8.94 -19.32
C ASP A 673 -9.49 -10.35 -19.09
N PHE A 674 -9.61 -10.86 -17.86
CA PHE A 674 -9.33 -12.25 -17.49
C PHE A 674 -10.16 -13.27 -18.30
N ALA A 675 -11.29 -12.85 -18.88
CA ALA A 675 -12.15 -13.69 -19.72
C ALA A 675 -11.69 -13.72 -21.19
N GLY A 676 -10.72 -12.89 -21.57
CA GLY A 676 -10.18 -12.74 -22.92
C GLY A 676 -11.04 -11.88 -23.84
N HIS A 677 -10.64 -11.79 -25.11
CA HIS A 677 -11.37 -11.00 -26.11
C HIS A 677 -12.70 -11.67 -26.47
N TRP A 678 -13.78 -10.88 -26.56
CA TRP A 678 -15.10 -11.36 -26.97
C TRP A 678 -15.75 -10.41 -27.99
N ALA A 679 -16.01 -10.93 -29.20
CA ALA A 679 -16.92 -10.31 -30.15
C ALA A 679 -18.39 -10.48 -29.71
N HIS A 680 -19.29 -9.66 -30.28
CA HIS A 680 -20.73 -9.70 -30.04
C HIS A 680 -21.14 -9.48 -28.58
N ASN A 681 -20.24 -8.89 -27.77
CA ASN A 681 -20.44 -8.73 -26.32
C ASN A 681 -21.60 -7.76 -26.03
N ALA A 682 -22.65 -8.28 -25.40
CA ALA A 682 -23.87 -7.52 -25.15
C ALA A 682 -23.66 -6.39 -24.13
N ASN A 683 -22.81 -6.58 -23.13
CA ASN A 683 -22.49 -5.57 -22.12
C ASN A 683 -21.69 -4.41 -22.73
N LEU A 684 -20.71 -4.74 -23.58
CA LEU A 684 -19.91 -3.75 -24.28
C LEU A 684 -20.76 -2.92 -25.26
N SER A 685 -21.73 -3.56 -25.90
CA SER A 685 -22.72 -2.86 -26.72
C SER A 685 -23.57 -1.88 -25.90
N LEU A 686 -24.03 -2.29 -24.71
CA LEU A 686 -24.71 -1.36 -23.79
C LEU A 686 -23.81 -0.19 -23.43
N LYS A 687 -22.54 -0.41 -23.08
CA LYS A 687 -21.59 0.68 -22.78
C LYS A 687 -21.46 1.66 -23.95
N ALA A 688 -21.44 1.17 -25.19
CA ALA A 688 -21.45 2.03 -26.37
C ALA A 688 -22.72 2.88 -26.45
N ILE A 689 -23.90 2.27 -26.27
CA ILE A 689 -25.20 2.96 -26.27
C ILE A 689 -25.24 4.04 -25.19
N PHE A 690 -24.77 3.73 -23.98
CA PHE A 690 -24.67 4.68 -22.88
C PHE A 690 -23.70 5.82 -23.23
N GLY A 691 -22.54 5.55 -23.83
CA GLY A 691 -21.60 6.59 -24.27
C GLY A 691 -22.20 7.53 -25.34
N VAL A 692 -22.94 6.99 -26.31
CA VAL A 692 -23.65 7.80 -27.33
C VAL A 692 -24.72 8.69 -26.68
N ALA A 693 -25.51 8.14 -25.75
CA ALA A 693 -26.51 8.90 -24.99
C ALA A 693 -25.85 9.95 -24.06
N ALA A 694 -24.72 9.60 -23.47
CA ALA A 694 -23.95 10.46 -22.57
C ALA A 694 -23.39 11.67 -23.31
N TYR A 695 -22.86 11.50 -24.53
CA TYR A 695 -22.45 12.64 -25.37
C TYR A 695 -23.61 13.60 -25.65
N ALA A 696 -24.79 13.08 -25.97
CA ALA A 696 -25.97 13.90 -26.16
C ALA A 696 -26.37 14.66 -24.89
N GLU A 697 -26.25 14.04 -23.72
CA GLU A 697 -26.53 14.69 -22.44
C GLU A 697 -25.51 15.78 -22.11
N ILE A 698 -24.22 15.54 -22.38
CA ILE A 698 -23.16 16.56 -22.27
C ILE A 698 -23.45 17.74 -23.20
N GLY A 699 -23.85 17.48 -24.45
CA GLY A 699 -24.21 18.51 -25.40
C GLY A 699 -25.40 19.36 -24.95
N ARG A 700 -26.43 18.71 -24.38
CA ARG A 700 -27.61 19.37 -23.82
C ARG A 700 -27.28 20.27 -22.64
N ILE A 701 -26.39 19.83 -21.74
CA ILE A 701 -26.04 20.55 -20.50
C ILE A 701 -25.01 21.64 -20.76
N SER A 702 -23.98 21.37 -21.56
CA SER A 702 -22.90 22.33 -21.87
C SER A 702 -23.41 23.57 -22.60
N LYS A 703 -24.49 23.44 -23.38
CA LYS A 703 -25.02 24.50 -24.29
C LYS A 703 -24.01 24.98 -25.34
N GLN A 704 -22.87 24.29 -25.47
CA GLN A 704 -21.83 24.56 -26.45
C GLN A 704 -22.01 23.70 -27.72
N VAL A 705 -22.79 22.62 -27.63
CA VAL A 705 -23.14 21.74 -28.76
C VAL A 705 -24.50 22.17 -29.34
N PRO A 706 -24.65 22.30 -30.67
CA PRO A 706 -25.91 22.66 -31.31
C PRO A 706 -27.06 21.73 -30.91
N LYS A 707 -28.26 22.29 -30.75
CA LYS A 707 -29.45 21.54 -30.33
C LYS A 707 -29.78 20.35 -31.23
N GLU A 708 -29.67 20.56 -32.54
CA GLU A 708 -29.95 19.53 -33.54
C GLU A 708 -28.96 18.36 -33.43
N GLU A 709 -27.70 18.65 -33.11
CA GLU A 709 -26.65 17.66 -33.00
C GLU A 709 -26.86 16.73 -31.81
N TRP A 710 -27.02 17.27 -30.60
CA TRP A 710 -27.21 16.41 -29.44
C TRP A 710 -28.55 15.67 -29.47
N LEU A 711 -29.59 16.24 -30.09
CA LEU A 711 -30.85 15.51 -30.32
C LEU A 711 -30.65 14.32 -31.26
N ALA A 712 -29.86 14.47 -32.32
CA ALA A 712 -29.56 13.38 -33.24
C ALA A 712 -28.78 12.24 -32.56
N PHE A 713 -27.78 12.55 -31.72
CA PHE A 713 -27.07 11.52 -30.94
C PHE A 713 -27.99 10.80 -29.94
N MET A 714 -28.88 11.52 -29.25
CA MET A 714 -29.87 10.89 -28.37
C MET A 714 -30.82 9.96 -29.13
N GLU A 715 -31.22 10.33 -30.36
CA GLU A 715 -32.05 9.49 -31.20
C GLU A 715 -31.30 8.24 -31.69
N ASN A 716 -30.02 8.37 -32.07
CA ASN A 716 -29.18 7.22 -32.39
C ASN A 716 -29.11 6.23 -31.22
N ALA A 717 -28.88 6.71 -29.98
CA ALA A 717 -28.85 5.83 -28.81
C ALA A 717 -30.17 5.08 -28.59
N ARG A 718 -31.32 5.73 -28.82
CA ARG A 718 -32.64 5.06 -28.73
C ARG A 718 -32.81 3.98 -29.78
N GLN A 719 -32.40 4.25 -31.02
CA GLN A 719 -32.46 3.26 -32.11
C GLN A 719 -31.53 2.08 -31.81
N MET A 720 -30.32 2.35 -31.33
CA MET A 720 -29.38 1.30 -30.93
C MET A 720 -29.93 0.42 -29.80
N THR A 721 -30.61 1.05 -28.82
CA THR A 721 -31.28 0.32 -27.72
C THR A 721 -32.36 -0.64 -28.22
N GLN A 722 -33.15 -0.21 -29.21
CA GLN A 722 -34.21 -1.05 -29.78
C GLN A 722 -33.65 -2.28 -30.51
N ILE A 723 -32.53 -2.11 -31.22
CA ILE A 723 -31.82 -3.22 -31.87
C ILE A 723 -31.22 -4.15 -30.80
N TRP A 724 -30.52 -3.58 -29.82
CA TRP A 724 -29.90 -4.33 -28.72
C TRP A 724 -30.91 -5.21 -27.97
N GLU A 725 -32.10 -4.68 -27.65
CA GLU A 725 -33.13 -5.45 -26.94
C GLU A 725 -33.59 -6.68 -27.74
N VAL A 726 -33.63 -6.59 -29.07
CA VAL A 726 -33.99 -7.72 -29.93
C VAL A 726 -32.86 -8.75 -29.99
N ASP A 727 -31.62 -8.30 -30.16
CA ASP A 727 -30.46 -9.18 -30.35
C ASP A 727 -30.02 -9.88 -29.05
N ALA A 728 -30.10 -9.16 -27.93
CA ALA A 728 -29.68 -9.62 -26.61
C ALA A 728 -30.71 -10.51 -25.92
N ARG A 729 -32.01 -10.37 -26.23
CA ARG A 729 -33.06 -11.06 -25.47
C ARG A 729 -33.00 -12.57 -25.65
N ASP A 730 -33.02 -13.29 -24.52
CA ASP A 730 -33.09 -14.75 -24.48
C ASP A 730 -34.12 -15.24 -23.47
N GLY A 731 -35.39 -14.97 -23.76
CA GLY A 731 -36.49 -15.29 -22.86
C GLY A 731 -36.52 -14.38 -21.62
N ASP A 732 -36.07 -14.89 -20.48
CA ASP A 732 -36.13 -14.25 -19.17
C ASP A 732 -34.84 -13.49 -18.77
N HIS A 733 -33.79 -13.58 -19.59
CA HIS A 733 -32.52 -12.88 -19.42
C HIS A 733 -32.03 -12.26 -20.74
N TYR A 734 -30.86 -11.62 -20.69
CA TYR A 734 -30.13 -11.14 -21.85
C TYR A 734 -28.84 -11.95 -21.98
N LYS A 735 -28.49 -12.31 -23.22
CA LYS A 735 -27.28 -13.07 -23.54
C LYS A 735 -26.04 -12.31 -23.12
N LEU A 736 -24.98 -13.04 -22.78
CA LEU A 736 -23.63 -12.50 -22.65
C LEU A 736 -23.08 -11.99 -24.00
N ALA A 737 -23.33 -12.74 -25.07
CA ALA A 737 -22.97 -12.38 -26.44
C ALA A 737 -24.11 -12.68 -27.42
N PHE A 738 -24.33 -11.83 -28.41
CA PHE A 738 -25.53 -11.91 -29.27
C PHE A 738 -25.66 -13.24 -30.04
N ASP A 739 -24.54 -13.87 -30.35
CA ASP A 739 -24.41 -15.14 -31.06
C ASP A 739 -24.46 -16.39 -30.15
N ARG A 740 -24.64 -16.22 -28.82
CA ARG A 740 -24.65 -17.32 -27.83
C ARG A 740 -25.96 -17.33 -27.03
N GLY A 741 -26.79 -18.34 -27.26
CA GLY A 741 -28.00 -18.58 -26.45
C GLY A 741 -27.69 -19.24 -25.11
N ASP A 742 -28.60 -19.07 -24.14
CA ASP A 742 -28.55 -19.57 -22.77
C ASP A 742 -27.26 -19.15 -22.02
N THR A 743 -26.81 -17.89 -22.19
CA THR A 743 -25.59 -17.34 -21.56
C THR A 743 -25.82 -16.13 -20.69
#